data_AF-A0A4U8USH3-F1
#
_entry.id   AF-A0A4U8USH3-F1
#
_cell.length_a   1.000
_cell.length_b   1.000
_cell.length_c   1.000
_cell.angle_alpha   90.00
_cell.angle_beta   90.00
_cell.angle_gamma   90.00
#
_symmetry.space_group_name_H-M   'P 1'
#
loop_
_entity.id
_entity.type
_entity.pdbx_description
1 polymer ?
#
loop_
_entity_poly.entity_id
_entity_poly.type
_entity_poly.pdbx_seq_one_letter_code
_entity_poly.pdbx_strand_id
1 'polypeptide(L)'
;MRANPFAVFAFLATCFFNCPSSALPVDVFGSTDVSLLVRHILQNASSHSAFDEHVRSRRSAYARNKGHITCDPSWTGLYCENPICGVLSSSPPTPPRPQYIDLRYLGSGCDGDVEIPVEENVKTLQITVSTSTGMPTVTLFSPDDTELAANLSTGGTPQSGVYIFQNPKSGLYKAKASTGGVPTDYCHFEVEVESEIGLAMTYGFTKNPTLGVDNTLIFEGHAKYIGVHMFNLPSPGAPVVVRVRKDRTSPYTFNQLLSRRYNCYYEFYAGEFTCEHGNNNGNYILTVDGTDGRGAAFRRSTKLTCLPPFEKPTPPSTAQPNVCYNNGTLLNGTTSSSCFCPELFMGRECEQSLCMNGGSNYNGQLECECQIGFYGDHCENVQCDEDSNNNFDSDIKSMVLVLRNSKSMAPFLKEIAQAIISNDDYYNGIPATVYKIYELVTFAGDKIVHSRFTNVKSFTDAIVSTPLVDLNSSVLCSDSISNAIIRAYGAGLLPKSPIYVATDALSDDDNDFYNIVTESSTRRLPINVFALPGGSCSNDPMSPGARNVDKIARHTGGLVYSPTSEKAGFVFEMVTRATGYHADDLLMGDVKRCKVANRNYNTFIVDPSVKKVLVLATGKNLTISFNGPDTNDFNGGWKLLHLENHSSNCGRILYDAAF
;
A
#
# COMPACT_ATOMS: atom_id res chain seq x y z
N MET A 1 -44.23 4.67 34.18
CA MET A 1 -44.72 4.89 35.57
C MET A 1 -43.53 4.78 36.53
N ARG A 2 -43.53 5.48 37.67
CA ARG A 2 -42.41 5.50 38.63
C ARG A 2 -42.46 4.29 39.60
N ALA A 3 -41.29 3.82 40.02
CA ALA A 3 -41.08 3.13 41.30
C ALA A 3 -39.66 3.44 41.82
N ASN A 4 -39.43 3.27 43.14
CA ASN A 4 -38.43 4.01 43.93
C ASN A 4 -37.42 3.06 44.63
N PRO A 5 -36.14 3.43 44.87
CA PRO A 5 -35.15 2.52 45.46
C PRO A 5 -35.03 2.70 46.98
N PHE A 6 -35.34 1.65 47.77
CA PHE A 6 -35.09 1.66 49.23
C PHE A 6 -34.84 0.27 49.87
N ALA A 7 -34.62 -0.80 49.09
CA ALA A 7 -34.69 -2.19 49.56
C ALA A 7 -33.35 -2.94 49.76
N VAL A 8 -32.19 -2.31 49.55
CA VAL A 8 -30.89 -3.02 49.43
C VAL A 8 -30.01 -2.95 50.70
N PHE A 9 -30.39 -2.17 51.71
CA PHE A 9 -29.49 -1.84 52.84
C PHE A 9 -29.45 -2.83 54.01
N ALA A 10 -29.98 -4.05 53.86
CA ALA A 10 -30.05 -5.02 54.95
C ALA A 10 -29.80 -6.47 54.49
N PHE A 11 -28.56 -6.82 54.12
CA PHE A 11 -28.01 -8.20 54.25
C PHE A 11 -26.47 -8.21 54.12
N LEU A 12 -25.80 -7.55 55.06
CA LEU A 12 -24.34 -7.62 55.25
C LEU A 12 -24.06 -8.05 56.70
N ALA A 13 -23.89 -9.36 56.95
CA ALA A 13 -23.16 -9.95 58.07
C ALA A 13 -23.40 -11.47 58.18
N THR A 14 -22.41 -12.30 57.84
CA THR A 14 -21.96 -13.53 58.55
C THR A 14 -20.91 -14.28 57.72
N CYS A 15 -20.18 -15.22 58.34
CA CYS A 15 -19.23 -16.16 57.72
C CYS A 15 -17.84 -15.62 57.31
N PHE A 16 -17.19 -14.85 58.19
CA PHE A 16 -15.78 -15.13 58.51
C PHE A 16 -15.76 -16.19 59.63
N PHE A 17 -15.20 -17.40 59.40
CA PHE A 17 -14.50 -18.24 60.40
C PHE A 17 -14.02 -19.57 59.79
N ASN A 18 -12.87 -20.06 60.29
CA ASN A 18 -12.25 -21.40 60.17
C ASN A 18 -11.42 -21.75 58.92
N CYS A 19 -10.13 -21.97 59.17
CA CYS A 19 -9.18 -22.82 58.41
C CYS A 19 -9.21 -24.25 59.03
N PRO A 20 -8.69 -25.31 58.37
CA PRO A 20 -7.26 -25.64 58.51
C PRO A 20 -6.61 -26.29 57.26
N SER A 21 -5.32 -26.63 57.40
CA SER A 21 -4.37 -27.03 56.36
C SER A 21 -3.94 -28.52 56.40
N SER A 22 -3.61 -29.10 55.23
CA SER A 22 -2.83 -30.34 54.94
C SER A 22 -3.16 -30.80 53.50
N ALA A 23 -2.33 -31.50 52.70
CA ALA A 23 -0.92 -31.88 52.78
C ALA A 23 -0.33 -32.02 51.34
N LEU A 24 1.00 -32.09 51.21
CA LEU A 24 1.74 -32.69 50.07
C LEU A 24 2.41 -33.97 50.57
N PRO A 25 2.49 -35.06 49.77
CA PRO A 25 3.74 -35.38 49.05
C PRO A 25 3.53 -36.10 47.68
N VAL A 26 4.28 -35.77 46.60
CA VAL A 26 5.56 -36.37 46.10
C VAL A 26 5.38 -37.42 44.96
N ASP A 27 6.09 -37.19 43.84
CA ASP A 27 6.55 -38.12 42.77
C ASP A 27 5.56 -38.97 41.93
N VAL A 28 5.84 -39.44 40.69
CA VAL A 28 6.72 -39.05 39.54
C VAL A 28 6.25 -39.89 38.30
N PHE A 29 6.38 -39.37 37.07
CA PHE A 29 6.13 -40.03 35.75
C PHE A 29 4.75 -40.64 35.43
N GLY A 30 4.20 -40.31 34.25
CA GLY A 30 3.08 -41.04 33.63
C GLY A 30 2.28 -40.22 32.61
N SER A 31 2.59 -40.36 31.32
CA SER A 31 1.83 -39.73 30.23
C SER A 31 0.53 -40.51 29.96
N THR A 32 -0.63 -39.83 29.90
CA THR A 32 -1.53 -39.80 28.71
C THR A 32 -2.80 -38.96 28.94
N ASP A 33 -3.15 -38.17 27.92
CA ASP A 33 -4.51 -37.73 27.52
C ASP A 33 -5.38 -36.85 28.45
N VAL A 34 -5.45 -35.55 28.12
CA VAL A 34 -6.42 -34.57 28.68
C VAL A 34 -7.34 -34.02 27.56
N SER A 35 -7.34 -34.63 26.37
CA SER A 35 -8.11 -34.13 25.21
C SER A 35 -9.64 -34.26 25.38
N LEU A 36 -10.08 -35.14 26.29
CA LEU A 36 -11.49 -35.49 26.49
C LEU A 36 -12.27 -34.57 27.46
N LEU A 37 -11.61 -33.87 28.39
CA LEU A 37 -12.32 -33.00 29.34
C LEU A 37 -12.74 -31.65 28.74
N VAL A 38 -11.98 -31.14 27.76
CA VAL A 38 -12.20 -29.81 27.16
C VAL A 38 -13.43 -29.78 26.24
N ARG A 39 -13.79 -30.90 25.61
CA ARG A 39 -14.93 -30.96 24.68
C ARG A 39 -16.32 -30.87 25.36
N HIS A 40 -16.42 -31.05 26.68
CA HIS A 40 -17.71 -31.04 27.39
C HIS A 40 -18.10 -29.69 27.99
N ILE A 41 -17.19 -28.70 28.03
CA ILE A 41 -17.44 -27.38 28.63
C ILE A 41 -17.86 -26.33 27.57
N LEU A 42 -17.48 -26.51 26.30
CA LEU A 42 -17.64 -25.50 25.24
C LEU A 42 -19.00 -25.48 24.52
N GLN A 43 -20.01 -26.25 24.95
CA GLN A 43 -21.30 -26.32 24.24
C GLN A 43 -22.50 -25.60 24.91
N ASN A 44 -22.33 -24.93 26.06
CA ASN A 44 -23.46 -24.32 26.78
C ASN A 44 -23.15 -22.95 27.43
N ALA A 45 -22.56 -22.01 26.66
CA ALA A 45 -22.34 -20.63 27.13
C ALA A 45 -22.47 -19.57 26.01
N SER A 46 -23.56 -19.61 25.26
CA SER A 46 -23.98 -18.49 24.39
C SER A 46 -25.31 -17.91 24.86
N SER A 47 -25.30 -17.02 25.86
CA SER A 47 -26.31 -15.96 26.01
C SER A 47 -25.96 -14.97 27.13
N HIS A 48 -26.27 -13.69 26.86
CA HIS A 48 -26.24 -12.52 27.74
C HIS A 48 -24.90 -12.00 28.30
N SER A 49 -24.74 -10.68 28.09
CA SER A 49 -23.64 -9.83 28.49
C SER A 49 -23.69 -9.38 29.96
N ALA A 50 -22.53 -9.28 30.60
CA ALA A 50 -22.23 -8.18 31.51
C ALA A 50 -20.74 -7.80 31.40
N PHE A 51 -20.47 -6.50 31.48
CA PHE A 51 -19.14 -5.90 31.40
C PHE A 51 -18.32 -6.13 32.69
N ASP A 52 -17.00 -5.92 32.61
CA ASP A 52 -16.15 -5.38 33.68
C ASP A 52 -15.46 -6.28 34.76
N GLU A 53 -15.16 -7.57 34.52
CA GLU A 53 -14.32 -8.35 35.49
C GLU A 53 -13.08 -9.11 34.97
N HIS A 54 -12.66 -8.96 33.71
CA HIS A 54 -11.52 -9.74 33.18
C HIS A 54 -10.11 -9.09 33.25
N VAL A 55 -9.98 -7.85 33.72
CA VAL A 55 -8.67 -7.15 33.78
C VAL A 55 -7.90 -7.42 35.09
N ARG A 56 -8.57 -7.73 36.21
CA ARG A 56 -7.89 -7.93 37.52
C ARG A 56 -7.52 -9.37 37.87
N SER A 57 -8.34 -10.37 37.55
CA SER A 57 -8.03 -11.77 37.90
C SER A 57 -6.75 -12.29 37.23
N ARG A 58 -6.46 -11.83 36.00
CA ARG A 58 -5.23 -12.18 35.28
C ARG A 58 -3.94 -11.76 36.01
N ARG A 59 -3.91 -10.61 36.72
CA ARG A 59 -2.71 -10.13 37.42
C ARG A 59 -2.21 -11.10 38.51
N SER A 60 -3.09 -11.89 39.15
CA SER A 60 -2.70 -12.87 40.16
C SER A 60 -2.29 -14.24 39.60
N ALA A 61 -2.59 -14.51 38.32
CA ALA A 61 -2.12 -15.70 37.61
C ALA A 61 -0.70 -15.52 37.04
N TYR A 62 -0.37 -14.33 36.53
CA TYR A 62 0.94 -14.05 35.90
C TYR A 62 2.14 -14.16 36.85
N ALA A 63 1.97 -14.01 38.17
CA ALA A 63 3.05 -14.20 39.13
C ALA A 63 3.48 -15.68 39.31
N ARG A 64 2.67 -16.65 38.84
CA ARG A 64 2.95 -18.09 38.99
C ARG A 64 3.50 -18.77 37.74
N ASN A 65 3.17 -18.29 36.54
CA ASN A 65 3.69 -18.84 35.29
C ASN A 65 4.58 -17.82 34.57
N LYS A 66 5.88 -18.14 34.44
CA LYS A 66 6.89 -17.39 33.67
C LYS A 66 6.65 -17.49 32.15
N GLY A 67 5.47 -17.11 31.68
CA GLY A 67 5.08 -17.13 30.27
C GLY A 67 5.38 -15.80 29.59
N HIS A 68 6.20 -15.82 28.55
CA HIS A 68 6.30 -14.71 27.60
C HIS A 68 4.96 -14.60 26.85
N ILE A 69 4.41 -13.40 26.71
CA ILE A 69 3.18 -13.20 25.93
C ILE A 69 3.57 -13.21 24.45
N THR A 70 3.15 -14.25 23.74
CA THR A 70 3.18 -14.27 22.27
C THR A 70 1.93 -13.57 21.77
N CYS A 71 2.12 -12.49 21.01
CA CYS A 71 1.02 -11.78 20.36
C CYS A 71 0.51 -12.54 19.13
N ASP A 72 -0.74 -12.27 18.76
CA ASP A 72 -1.26 -12.68 17.46
C ASP A 72 -0.41 -12.03 16.33
N PRO A 73 -0.31 -12.67 15.14
CA PRO A 73 0.33 -12.07 13.98
C PRO A 73 -0.20 -10.66 13.73
N SER A 74 0.71 -9.75 13.37
CA SER A 74 0.43 -8.32 13.19
C SER A 74 0.12 -7.53 14.48
N TRP A 75 0.49 -8.03 15.67
CA TRP A 75 0.46 -7.27 16.93
C TRP A 75 1.78 -7.38 17.71
N THR A 76 2.10 -6.35 18.48
CA THR A 76 3.31 -6.25 19.32
C THR A 76 3.10 -5.30 20.51
N GLY A 77 4.12 -5.15 21.36
CA GLY A 77 4.05 -4.46 22.65
C GLY A 77 3.99 -5.43 23.82
N LEU A 78 4.03 -4.88 25.04
CA LEU A 78 4.10 -5.68 26.27
C LEU A 78 2.80 -6.45 26.55
N TYR A 79 1.69 -5.99 25.98
CA TYR A 79 0.33 -6.50 26.14
C TYR A 79 -0.36 -6.73 24.79
N CYS A 80 0.41 -6.77 23.69
CA CYS A 80 -0.10 -6.87 22.31
C CYS A 80 -1.00 -5.69 21.91
N GLU A 81 -0.67 -4.50 22.42
CA GLU A 81 -1.46 -3.28 22.29
C GLU A 81 -1.15 -2.45 21.03
N ASN A 82 -0.05 -2.74 20.33
CA ASN A 82 0.39 -1.99 19.15
C ASN A 82 0.26 -2.89 17.90
N PRO A 83 -0.60 -2.57 16.94
CA PRO A 83 -0.70 -3.33 15.71
C PRO A 83 0.49 -3.02 14.78
N ILE A 84 0.80 -3.98 13.92
CA ILE A 84 1.79 -3.87 12.85
C ILE A 84 1.04 -3.92 11.52
N CYS A 85 1.30 -2.99 10.61
CA CYS A 85 0.76 -3.12 9.25
C CYS A 85 1.52 -4.19 8.47
N GLY A 86 0.78 -5.16 7.93
CA GLY A 86 1.33 -6.10 6.93
C GLY A 86 1.53 -5.41 5.58
N VAL A 87 0.52 -4.66 5.14
CA VAL A 87 0.50 -3.91 3.88
C VAL A 87 0.70 -2.42 4.17
N LEU A 88 1.62 -1.79 3.44
CA LEU A 88 1.79 -0.33 3.47
C LEU A 88 0.77 0.33 2.54
N SER A 89 -0.02 1.28 3.07
CA SER A 89 -0.83 2.19 2.24
C SER A 89 0.06 3.10 1.38
N SER A 90 -0.54 3.97 0.56
CA SER A 90 0.24 5.08 0.00
C SER A 90 0.82 5.97 1.12
N SER A 91 1.95 6.62 0.83
CA SER A 91 2.54 7.62 1.73
C SER A 91 1.52 8.74 1.96
N PRO A 92 1.36 9.25 3.20
CA PRO A 92 0.33 10.25 3.48
C PRO A 92 0.67 11.55 2.72
N PRO A 93 -0.30 12.20 2.05
CA PRO A 93 -0.03 13.46 1.38
C PRO A 93 0.33 14.53 2.42
N THR A 94 1.38 15.31 2.15
CA THR A 94 1.72 16.47 2.99
C THR A 94 0.56 17.46 2.97
N PRO A 95 -0.03 17.79 4.14
CA PRO A 95 -1.18 18.68 4.22
C PRO A 95 -0.77 20.12 3.88
N PRO A 96 -1.71 20.94 3.39
CA PRO A 96 -1.45 22.35 3.10
C PRO A 96 -1.08 23.13 4.37
N ARG A 97 -0.35 24.23 4.19
CA ARG A 97 -0.06 25.21 5.25
C ARG A 97 -0.84 26.51 4.97
N PRO A 98 -1.32 27.25 6.00
CA PRO A 98 -1.18 27.00 7.44
C PRO A 98 -2.00 25.80 7.94
N GLN A 99 -1.83 25.44 9.22
CA GLN A 99 -2.55 24.34 9.87
C GLN A 99 -3.56 24.89 10.89
N TYR A 100 -4.73 24.28 11.06
CA TYR A 100 -5.65 24.68 12.12
C TYR A 100 -5.24 24.11 13.48
N ILE A 101 -5.29 24.93 14.53
CA ILE A 101 -5.30 24.49 15.93
C ILE A 101 -6.73 24.08 16.31
N ASP A 102 -7.73 24.93 16.08
CA ASP A 102 -9.14 24.66 16.38
C ASP A 102 -10.07 25.43 15.44
N LEU A 103 -11.31 24.92 15.28
CA LEU A 103 -12.38 25.54 14.50
C LEU A 103 -13.62 25.66 15.38
N ARG A 104 -13.54 26.50 16.42
CA ARG A 104 -14.52 26.56 17.51
C ARG A 104 -15.80 27.26 17.05
N TYR A 105 -16.96 26.78 17.49
CA TYR A 105 -18.24 27.43 17.26
C TYR A 105 -18.99 27.57 18.58
N LEU A 106 -19.34 28.81 18.91
CA LEU A 106 -20.19 29.17 20.03
C LEU A 106 -21.56 29.54 19.45
N GLY A 107 -22.60 28.77 19.79
CA GLY A 107 -23.95 28.92 19.24
C GLY A 107 -24.90 29.76 20.10
N SER A 108 -24.35 30.57 20.99
CA SER A 108 -25.07 31.46 21.91
C SER A 108 -24.36 32.81 21.99
N GLY A 109 -23.91 33.31 20.84
CA GLY A 109 -23.03 34.47 20.73
C GLY A 109 -21.57 34.19 21.11
N CYS A 110 -20.81 35.25 21.43
CA CYS A 110 -19.38 35.17 21.75
C CYS A 110 -19.06 34.88 23.24
N ASP A 111 -20.05 34.46 24.02
CA ASP A 111 -19.87 34.13 25.43
C ASP A 111 -19.11 32.80 25.59
N GLY A 112 -17.79 32.89 25.79
CA GLY A 112 -16.92 31.75 26.09
C GLY A 112 -15.45 32.00 25.75
N ASP A 113 -14.58 31.20 26.38
CA ASP A 113 -13.14 31.24 26.17
C ASP A 113 -12.72 30.10 25.23
N VAL A 114 -11.80 30.37 24.31
CA VAL A 114 -11.20 29.36 23.43
C VAL A 114 -9.77 29.08 23.87
N GLU A 115 -9.52 27.87 24.36
CA GLU A 115 -8.20 27.40 24.78
C GLU A 115 -7.35 26.95 23.59
N ILE A 116 -6.21 27.63 23.39
CA ILE A 116 -5.30 27.50 22.25
C ILE A 116 -3.94 27.03 22.78
N PRO A 117 -3.60 25.73 22.74
CA PRO A 117 -2.25 25.27 23.03
C PRO A 117 -1.33 25.59 21.85
N VAL A 118 -0.24 26.30 22.13
CA VAL A 118 0.78 26.74 21.16
C VAL A 118 2.06 25.98 21.41
N GLU A 119 2.57 25.28 20.38
CA GLU A 119 3.85 24.56 20.43
C GLU A 119 5.09 25.47 20.33
N GLU A 120 6.29 24.91 20.39
CA GLU A 120 7.51 25.70 20.19
C GLU A 120 7.78 26.10 18.72
N ASN A 121 8.46 27.25 18.56
CA ASN A 121 8.89 27.81 17.27
C ASN A 121 7.71 28.12 16.32
N VAL A 122 6.60 28.64 16.86
CA VAL A 122 5.51 29.21 16.07
C VAL A 122 5.91 30.60 15.57
N LYS A 123 5.79 30.82 14.25
CA LYS A 123 6.00 32.12 13.59
C LYS A 123 4.76 33.00 13.71
N THR A 124 3.61 32.45 13.37
CA THR A 124 2.34 33.17 13.32
C THR A 124 1.24 32.34 13.93
N LEU A 125 0.45 32.98 14.80
CA LEU A 125 -0.84 32.52 15.26
C LEU A 125 -1.87 33.48 14.69
N GLN A 126 -2.75 32.97 13.83
CA GLN A 126 -3.85 33.73 13.23
C GLN A 126 -5.17 33.28 13.85
N ILE A 127 -5.98 34.24 14.28
CA ILE A 127 -7.32 34.00 14.81
C ILE A 127 -8.29 34.78 13.94
N THR A 128 -9.11 34.06 13.18
CA THR A 128 -10.23 34.63 12.43
C THR A 128 -11.50 34.40 13.23
N VAL A 129 -12.27 35.46 13.51
CA VAL A 129 -13.58 35.35 14.16
C VAL A 129 -14.67 35.87 13.23
N SER A 130 -15.76 35.13 13.11
CA SER A 130 -16.96 35.51 12.36
C SER A 130 -18.23 35.40 13.22
N THR A 131 -19.14 36.36 13.09
CA THR A 131 -20.37 36.51 13.89
C THR A 131 -21.60 36.64 13.00
N SER A 132 -22.81 36.48 13.54
CA SER A 132 -24.04 36.82 12.80
C SER A 132 -24.26 38.33 12.68
N THR A 133 -23.78 39.10 13.65
CA THR A 133 -24.01 40.54 13.79
C THR A 133 -22.92 41.18 14.67
N GLY A 134 -22.60 42.45 14.39
CA GLY A 134 -21.59 43.20 15.14
C GLY A 134 -20.16 42.77 14.79
N MET A 135 -19.26 43.75 14.69
CA MET A 135 -17.85 43.47 14.41
C MET A 135 -17.22 42.77 15.63
N PRO A 136 -16.68 41.55 15.49
CA PRO A 136 -15.97 40.91 16.59
C PRO A 136 -14.66 41.65 16.87
N THR A 137 -14.22 41.60 18.12
CA THR A 137 -12.88 41.98 18.59
C THR A 137 -12.32 40.82 19.38
N VAL A 138 -11.03 40.49 19.22
CA VAL A 138 -10.39 39.38 19.92
C VAL A 138 -9.34 39.89 20.90
N THR A 139 -9.48 39.47 22.14
CA THR A 139 -8.44 39.59 23.17
C THR A 139 -7.79 38.23 23.38
N LEU A 140 -6.46 38.16 23.27
CA LEU A 140 -5.68 36.94 23.53
C LEU A 140 -4.96 37.08 24.86
N PHE A 141 -5.16 36.14 25.77
CA PHE A 141 -4.43 36.02 27.02
C PHE A 141 -3.31 34.99 26.87
N SER A 142 -2.11 35.35 27.32
CA SER A 142 -0.96 34.45 27.37
C SER A 142 -1.09 33.40 28.48
N PRO A 143 -0.17 32.41 28.57
CA PRO A 143 -0.16 31.43 29.66
C PRO A 143 -0.03 32.05 31.06
N ASP A 144 0.53 33.26 31.16
CA ASP A 144 0.66 34.03 32.40
C ASP A 144 -0.58 34.93 32.67
N ASP A 145 -1.71 34.67 31.99
CA ASP A 145 -2.94 35.47 31.96
C ASP A 145 -2.75 36.96 31.60
N THR A 146 -1.63 37.31 30.94
CA THR A 146 -1.37 38.66 30.43
C THR A 146 -2.04 38.88 29.07
N GLU A 147 -2.77 39.98 28.94
CA GLU A 147 -3.41 40.40 27.70
C GLU A 147 -2.38 40.80 26.63
N LEU A 148 -2.54 40.26 25.43
CA LEU A 148 -1.70 40.51 24.27
C LEU A 148 -2.50 41.26 23.19
N ALA A 149 -1.95 42.39 22.73
CA ALA A 149 -2.44 43.05 21.54
C ALA A 149 -2.05 42.24 20.28
N ALA A 150 -2.94 42.21 19.28
CA ALA A 150 -2.60 41.67 17.97
C ALA A 150 -1.56 42.56 17.29
N ASN A 151 -0.51 41.95 16.71
CA ASN A 151 0.55 42.69 16.03
C ASN A 151 0.10 43.23 14.67
N LEU A 152 -0.89 42.58 14.06
CA LEU A 152 -1.57 43.05 12.86
C LEU A 152 -3.04 42.60 12.90
N SER A 153 -3.96 43.56 12.79
CA SER A 153 -5.37 43.31 12.49
C SER A 153 -5.65 43.73 11.05
N THR A 154 -5.95 42.79 10.16
CA THR A 154 -6.43 43.13 8.82
C THR A 154 -7.93 43.41 8.87
N GLY A 155 -8.36 44.48 8.20
CA GLY A 155 -9.77 44.90 8.23
C GLY A 155 -10.68 43.82 7.66
N GLY A 156 -11.47 43.19 8.53
CA GLY A 156 -12.48 42.23 8.13
C GLY A 156 -13.80 42.89 7.71
N THR A 157 -14.82 42.08 7.50
CA THR A 157 -16.17 42.59 7.19
C THR A 157 -16.86 43.10 8.47
N PRO A 158 -18.02 43.77 8.41
CA PRO A 158 -18.77 44.14 9.63
C PRO A 158 -19.20 42.97 10.53
N GLN A 159 -18.98 41.73 10.09
CA GLN A 159 -19.30 40.46 10.77
C GLN A 159 -18.06 39.55 10.92
N SER A 160 -16.85 40.00 10.55
CA SER A 160 -15.64 39.20 10.69
C SER A 160 -14.38 40.03 11.00
N GLY A 161 -13.40 39.43 11.66
CA GLY A 161 -12.12 40.05 11.99
C GLY A 161 -10.99 39.03 12.01
N VAL A 162 -9.79 39.45 11.57
CA VAL A 162 -8.60 38.60 11.51
C VAL A 162 -7.50 39.24 12.37
N TYR A 163 -6.97 38.46 13.31
CA TYR A 163 -6.01 38.90 14.33
C TYR A 163 -4.75 38.04 14.27
N ILE A 164 -3.60 38.67 14.00
CA ILE A 164 -2.34 37.97 13.80
C ILE A 164 -1.37 38.33 14.95
N PHE A 165 -0.90 37.29 15.63
CA PHE A 165 0.12 37.34 16.67
C PHE A 165 1.41 36.74 16.12
N GLN A 166 2.53 37.42 16.31
CA GLN A 166 3.83 37.06 15.74
C GLN A 166 4.73 36.52 16.85
N ASN A 167 5.43 35.41 16.56
CA ASN A 167 6.35 34.72 17.46
C ASN A 167 5.78 34.48 18.88
N PRO A 168 4.56 33.93 19.04
CA PRO A 168 4.06 33.55 20.35
C PRO A 168 4.99 32.50 20.98
N LYS A 169 5.13 32.55 22.30
CA LYS A 169 5.85 31.53 23.06
C LYS A 169 5.01 30.26 23.14
N SER A 170 5.63 29.13 23.47
CA SER A 170 4.89 27.91 23.76
C SER A 170 4.07 28.05 25.04
N GLY A 171 2.88 27.43 25.07
CA GLY A 171 2.00 27.40 26.24
C GLY A 171 0.52 27.40 25.91
N LEU A 172 -0.32 27.44 26.95
CA LEU A 172 -1.79 27.48 26.81
C LEU A 172 -2.29 28.92 26.81
N TYR A 173 -2.77 29.39 25.66
CA TYR A 173 -3.39 30.70 25.49
C TYR A 173 -4.91 30.60 25.61
N LYS A 174 -5.58 31.71 25.95
CA LYS A 174 -7.05 31.83 25.96
C LYS A 174 -7.46 32.98 25.05
N ALA A 175 -8.28 32.73 24.04
CA ALA A 175 -8.88 33.79 23.24
C ALA A 175 -10.31 34.06 23.71
N LYS A 176 -10.66 35.34 23.88
CA LYS A 176 -12.03 35.83 24.10
C LYS A 176 -12.44 36.69 22.92
N ALA A 177 -13.68 36.56 22.46
CA ALA A 177 -14.26 37.47 21.47
C ALA A 177 -15.31 38.37 22.11
N SER A 178 -15.41 39.62 21.66
CA SER A 178 -16.42 40.58 22.08
C SER A 178 -16.97 41.34 20.88
N THR A 179 -18.29 41.49 20.81
CA THR A 179 -19.00 42.31 19.81
C THR A 179 -19.33 43.71 20.33
N GLY A 180 -18.68 44.16 21.41
CA GLY A 180 -18.93 45.48 22.02
C GLY A 180 -20.34 45.64 22.61
N GLY A 181 -20.99 44.53 22.98
CA GLY A 181 -22.37 44.51 23.50
C GLY A 181 -23.46 44.41 22.43
N VAL A 182 -23.12 44.26 21.14
CA VAL A 182 -24.09 43.94 20.09
C VAL A 182 -24.48 42.45 20.20
N PRO A 183 -25.77 42.10 20.38
CA PRO A 183 -26.20 40.71 20.41
C PRO A 183 -25.87 40.01 19.10
N THR A 184 -25.40 38.77 19.17
CA THR A 184 -25.15 37.90 18.01
C THR A 184 -25.50 36.46 18.33
N ASP A 185 -25.98 35.74 17.34
CA ASP A 185 -26.49 34.37 17.47
C ASP A 185 -25.34 33.35 17.54
N TYR A 186 -24.21 33.65 16.92
CA TYR A 186 -23.05 32.77 16.91
C TYR A 186 -21.71 33.52 16.87
N CYS A 187 -20.66 32.81 17.30
CA CYS A 187 -19.28 33.24 17.22
C CYS A 187 -18.42 32.05 16.76
N HIS A 188 -17.88 32.13 15.53
CA HIS A 188 -17.04 31.09 14.95
C HIS A 188 -15.58 31.54 14.94
N PHE A 189 -14.70 30.78 15.58
CA PHE A 189 -13.26 30.99 15.59
C PHE A 189 -12.59 29.97 14.67
N GLU A 190 -11.82 30.42 13.69
CA GLU A 190 -10.85 29.61 12.97
C GLU A 190 -9.45 30.03 13.46
N VAL A 191 -8.77 29.13 14.17
CA VAL A 191 -7.45 29.37 14.76
C VAL A 191 -6.41 28.62 13.93
N GLU A 192 -5.54 29.35 13.26
CA GLU A 192 -4.52 28.85 12.34
C GLU A 192 -3.11 29.13 12.87
N VAL A 193 -2.17 28.24 12.57
CA VAL A 193 -0.78 28.32 13.00
C VAL A 193 0.19 28.03 11.87
N GLU A 194 1.25 28.83 11.80
CA GLU A 194 2.44 28.54 11.00
C GLU A 194 3.64 28.35 11.94
N SER A 195 4.20 27.14 11.93
CA SER A 195 5.35 26.75 12.74
C SER A 195 6.60 26.61 11.88
N GLU A 196 7.77 27.04 12.40
CA GLU A 196 9.06 26.93 11.70
C GLU A 196 9.43 25.47 11.41
N ILE A 197 9.19 24.59 12.39
CA ILE A 197 9.39 23.15 12.24
C ILE A 197 8.33 22.52 11.33
N GLY A 198 7.24 23.23 11.03
CA GLY A 198 6.21 22.77 10.11
C GLY A 198 5.43 21.56 10.63
N LEU A 199 5.19 21.51 11.96
CA LEU A 199 4.39 20.48 12.61
C LEU A 199 2.97 20.46 12.04
N ALA A 200 2.59 19.35 11.41
CA ALA A 200 1.33 19.22 10.70
C ALA A 200 0.73 17.81 10.88
N MET A 201 -0.57 17.69 10.61
CA MET A 201 -1.32 16.45 10.79
C MET A 201 -2.02 16.07 9.49
N THR A 202 -2.05 14.77 9.18
CA THR A 202 -3.06 14.18 8.29
C THR A 202 -3.70 12.98 8.96
N TYR A 203 -4.88 12.60 8.49
CA TYR A 203 -5.68 11.52 9.05
C TYR A 203 -6.35 10.71 7.93
N GLY A 204 -6.88 9.55 8.28
CA GLY A 204 -7.73 8.75 7.42
C GLY A 204 -8.47 7.69 8.23
N PHE A 205 -9.15 6.79 7.54
CA PHE A 205 -9.92 5.72 8.16
C PHE A 205 -9.43 4.35 7.73
N THR A 206 -9.58 3.36 8.61
CA THR A 206 -9.37 1.95 8.26
C THR A 206 -10.39 1.06 8.94
N LYS A 207 -10.66 -0.11 8.34
CA LYS A 207 -11.57 -1.13 8.91
C LYS A 207 -10.90 -1.96 10.01
N ASN A 208 -9.58 -2.00 10.04
CA ASN A 208 -8.81 -2.79 11.01
C ASN A 208 -7.46 -2.07 11.23
N PRO A 209 -7.00 -1.86 12.48
CA PRO A 209 -5.80 -1.09 12.74
C PRO A 209 -4.48 -1.79 12.32
N THR A 210 -4.51 -3.08 11.94
CA THR A 210 -3.38 -3.78 11.30
C THR A 210 -3.30 -3.59 9.78
N LEU A 211 -4.21 -2.80 9.19
CA LEU A 211 -4.20 -2.48 7.76
C LEU A 211 -3.71 -1.06 7.51
N GLY A 212 -3.27 -0.80 6.28
CA GLY A 212 -3.06 0.55 5.78
C GLY A 212 -4.24 1.49 6.07
N VAL A 213 -3.94 2.78 6.13
CA VAL A 213 -4.97 3.82 6.22
C VAL A 213 -5.10 4.40 4.83
N ASP A 214 -6.16 3.98 4.15
CA ASP A 214 -6.50 4.48 2.83
C ASP A 214 -7.24 5.81 2.95
N ASN A 215 -7.36 6.53 1.84
CA ASN A 215 -8.27 7.68 1.66
C ASN A 215 -9.76 7.27 1.73
N THR A 216 -10.12 6.22 2.49
CA THR A 216 -11.50 5.76 2.60
C THR A 216 -12.35 6.79 3.33
N LEU A 217 -13.42 7.19 2.65
CA LEU A 217 -14.44 8.06 3.21
C LEU A 217 -15.21 7.29 4.30
N ILE A 218 -15.66 8.01 5.33
CA ILE A 218 -16.53 7.44 6.37
C ILE A 218 -17.99 7.68 6.01
N PHE A 219 -18.81 6.64 6.13
CA PHE A 219 -20.23 6.65 5.79
C PHE A 219 -21.07 6.55 7.06
N GLU A 220 -22.26 7.14 7.04
CA GLU A 220 -23.21 7.08 8.14
C GLU A 220 -23.46 5.62 8.58
N GLY A 221 -23.48 5.41 9.90
CA GLY A 221 -23.72 4.11 10.53
C GLY A 221 -22.57 3.09 10.43
N HIS A 222 -21.46 3.42 9.75
CA HIS A 222 -20.32 2.51 9.59
C HIS A 222 -19.16 2.86 10.52
N ALA A 223 -18.84 1.94 11.43
CA ALA A 223 -17.74 2.06 12.37
C ALA A 223 -16.37 1.90 11.68
N LYS A 224 -15.41 2.79 11.97
CA LYS A 224 -14.05 2.79 11.39
C LYS A 224 -13.01 3.26 12.40
N TYR A 225 -11.85 2.63 12.44
CA TYR A 225 -10.70 3.13 13.19
C TYR A 225 -10.15 4.40 12.54
N ILE A 226 -9.82 5.40 13.36
CA ILE A 226 -9.15 6.63 12.91
C ILE A 226 -7.65 6.38 12.89
N GLY A 227 -7.01 6.62 11.74
CA GLY A 227 -5.55 6.67 11.61
C GLY A 227 -5.05 8.11 11.55
N VAL A 228 -3.91 8.39 12.17
CA VAL A 228 -3.27 9.72 12.21
C VAL A 228 -1.78 9.58 11.86
N HIS A 229 -1.28 10.50 11.05
CA HIS A 229 0.15 10.68 10.76
C HIS A 229 0.58 12.10 11.15
N MET A 230 1.70 12.22 11.86
CA MET A 230 2.25 13.50 12.31
C MET A 230 3.53 13.87 11.55
N PHE A 231 3.45 14.92 10.73
CA PHE A 231 4.62 15.48 10.04
C PHE A 231 5.45 16.35 10.99
N ASN A 232 6.77 16.17 10.95
CA ASN A 232 7.75 16.98 11.70
C ASN A 232 7.52 16.99 13.21
N LEU A 233 7.05 15.87 13.79
CA LEU A 233 6.96 15.64 15.23
C LEU A 233 8.14 14.77 15.69
N PRO A 234 9.28 15.36 16.10
CA PRO A 234 10.44 14.59 16.56
C PRO A 234 10.17 13.97 17.94
N SER A 235 10.67 12.74 18.14
CA SER A 235 10.73 12.08 19.46
C SER A 235 11.52 12.96 20.46
N PRO A 236 11.08 13.12 21.72
CA PRO A 236 10.03 12.38 22.44
C PRO A 236 8.58 12.82 22.19
N GLY A 237 8.33 13.73 21.25
CA GLY A 237 6.99 14.21 20.94
C GLY A 237 6.04 13.11 20.47
N ALA A 238 4.77 13.21 20.88
CA ALA A 238 3.73 12.23 20.58
C ALA A 238 2.33 12.87 20.61
N PRO A 239 1.42 12.51 19.68
CA PRO A 239 0.00 12.76 19.84
C PRO A 239 -0.57 11.81 20.90
N VAL A 240 -1.54 12.27 21.68
CA VAL A 240 -2.03 11.56 22.88
C VAL A 240 -3.50 11.18 22.74
N VAL A 241 -4.33 12.08 22.20
CA VAL A 241 -5.78 11.90 22.12
C VAL A 241 -6.29 12.44 20.79
N VAL A 242 -7.26 11.73 20.20
CA VAL A 242 -8.07 12.23 19.09
C VAL A 242 -9.51 12.40 19.56
N ARG A 243 -10.12 13.49 19.12
CA ARG A 243 -11.44 13.97 19.53
C ARG A 243 -12.20 14.39 18.29
N VAL A 244 -13.46 13.95 18.17
CA VAL A 244 -14.32 14.30 17.03
C VAL A 244 -15.64 14.86 17.54
N ARG A 245 -16.07 15.98 16.94
CA ARG A 245 -17.35 16.66 17.21
C ARG A 245 -18.04 17.00 15.90
N LYS A 246 -19.38 17.06 15.88
CA LYS A 246 -20.12 17.60 14.72
C LYS A 246 -19.72 19.06 14.52
N ASP A 247 -19.61 19.51 13.27
CA ASP A 247 -19.38 20.90 12.96
C ASP A 247 -20.51 21.76 13.56
N ARG A 248 -20.16 22.99 13.96
CA ARG A 248 -21.02 23.93 14.70
C ARG A 248 -21.58 23.40 16.03
N THR A 249 -21.05 22.29 16.55
CA THR A 249 -21.35 21.81 17.90
C THR A 249 -20.12 21.94 18.81
N SER A 250 -20.37 22.25 20.09
CA SER A 250 -19.34 22.36 21.13
C SER A 250 -18.90 21.04 21.80
N PRO A 251 -19.77 20.03 22.04
CA PRO A 251 -19.37 18.78 22.69
C PRO A 251 -18.68 17.82 21.71
N TYR A 252 -17.59 17.17 22.18
CA TYR A 252 -16.98 16.04 21.48
C TYR A 252 -17.82 14.77 21.68
N THR A 253 -18.24 14.16 20.57
CA THR A 253 -19.06 12.94 20.54
C THR A 253 -18.22 11.68 20.52
N PHE A 254 -16.94 11.79 20.16
CA PHE A 254 -15.95 10.71 20.21
C PHE A 254 -14.64 11.25 20.79
N ASN A 255 -14.07 10.56 21.77
CA ASN A 255 -12.78 10.87 22.37
C ASN A 255 -12.06 9.53 22.63
N GLN A 256 -10.85 9.36 22.11
CA GLN A 256 -10.06 8.14 22.30
C GLN A 256 -8.57 8.47 22.37
N LEU A 257 -7.83 7.67 23.16
CA LEU A 257 -6.37 7.73 23.17
C LEU A 257 -5.81 7.25 21.83
N LEU A 258 -4.73 7.90 21.39
CA LEU A 258 -3.96 7.47 20.23
C LEU A 258 -2.90 6.45 20.66
N SER A 259 -3.04 5.23 20.16
CA SER A 259 -2.08 4.14 20.31
C SER A 259 -1.15 4.08 19.10
N ARG A 260 0.07 3.57 19.28
CA ARG A 260 1.07 3.51 18.22
C ARG A 260 0.90 2.27 17.35
N ARG A 261 1.21 2.40 16.06
CA ARG A 261 1.26 1.33 15.06
C ARG A 261 2.67 1.24 14.49
N TYR A 262 3.11 0.03 14.16
CA TYR A 262 4.42 -0.21 13.58
C TYR A 262 4.30 -0.62 12.11
N ASN A 263 5.33 -0.32 11.30
CA ASN A 263 5.31 -0.53 9.85
C ASN A 263 4.13 0.15 9.11
N CYS A 264 3.54 1.21 9.67
CA CYS A 264 2.39 1.91 9.10
C CYS A 264 2.77 3.36 8.76
N TYR A 265 2.33 3.86 7.60
CA TYR A 265 2.47 5.27 7.22
C TYR A 265 1.64 6.23 8.09
N TYR A 266 0.50 5.76 8.60
CA TYR A 266 -0.25 6.40 9.68
C TYR A 266 0.09 5.64 10.97
N GLU A 267 1.08 6.14 11.68
CA GLU A 267 1.75 5.50 12.81
C GLU A 267 0.98 5.60 14.13
N PHE A 268 -0.15 6.32 14.15
CA PHE A 268 -1.06 6.40 15.30
C PHE A 268 -2.48 6.00 14.91
N TYR A 269 -3.23 5.39 15.82
CA TYR A 269 -4.65 5.14 15.65
C TYR A 269 -5.46 5.24 16.94
N ALA A 270 -6.76 5.41 16.76
CA ALA A 270 -7.75 5.30 17.82
C ALA A 270 -8.86 4.31 17.43
N GLY A 271 -9.69 3.95 18.41
CA GLY A 271 -10.82 3.02 18.26
C GLY A 271 -11.86 3.44 17.23
N GLU A 272 -12.90 2.61 17.09
CA GLU A 272 -13.90 2.78 16.04
C GLU A 272 -14.79 4.00 16.27
N PHE A 273 -14.73 4.95 15.33
CA PHE A 273 -15.64 6.07 15.19
C PHE A 273 -16.75 5.71 14.20
N THR A 274 -18.00 6.01 14.56
CA THR A 274 -19.17 5.95 13.68
C THR A 274 -19.72 7.36 13.54
N CYS A 275 -20.01 7.78 12.31
CA CYS A 275 -20.59 9.08 12.03
C CYS A 275 -22.07 9.00 11.68
N GLU A 276 -22.74 10.14 11.79
CA GLU A 276 -24.09 10.42 11.31
C GLU A 276 -24.02 11.54 10.27
N HIS A 277 -24.70 11.41 9.13
CA HIS A 277 -24.78 12.46 8.12
C HIS A 277 -25.90 13.45 8.50
N GLY A 278 -27.12 12.93 8.61
CA GLY A 278 -28.31 13.68 9.04
C GLY A 278 -28.56 14.99 8.26
N ASN A 279 -29.39 15.86 8.83
CA ASN A 279 -29.80 17.12 8.19
C ASN A 279 -28.71 18.22 8.14
N ASN A 280 -27.49 17.95 8.62
CA ASN A 280 -26.41 18.93 8.76
C ASN A 280 -25.21 18.64 7.84
N ASN A 281 -25.46 17.99 6.69
CA ASN A 281 -24.49 17.65 5.66
C ASN A 281 -23.28 16.80 6.16
N GLY A 282 -23.43 16.11 7.28
CA GLY A 282 -22.41 15.20 7.84
C GLY A 282 -21.06 15.83 8.17
N ASN A 283 -20.94 17.13 8.41
CA ASN A 283 -19.64 17.74 8.72
C ASN A 283 -19.24 17.58 10.20
N TYR A 284 -17.95 17.32 10.43
CA TYR A 284 -17.30 17.11 11.71
C TYR A 284 -15.97 17.86 11.77
N ILE A 285 -15.52 18.18 12.98
CA ILE A 285 -14.14 18.60 13.27
C ILE A 285 -13.44 17.46 14.01
N LEU A 286 -12.33 17.00 13.44
CA LEU A 286 -11.40 16.07 14.05
C LEU A 286 -10.23 16.87 14.63
N THR A 287 -9.94 16.65 15.90
CA THR A 287 -8.91 17.35 16.68
C THR A 287 -7.98 16.33 17.33
N VAL A 288 -6.68 16.52 17.18
CA VAL A 288 -5.63 15.77 17.88
C VAL A 288 -4.87 16.69 18.81
N ASP A 289 -4.68 16.27 20.05
CA ASP A 289 -3.86 16.94 21.04
C ASP A 289 -2.66 16.05 21.42
N GLY A 290 -1.52 16.66 21.73
CA GLY A 290 -0.31 15.95 22.12
C GLY A 290 0.76 16.85 22.71
N THR A 291 1.97 16.31 22.84
CA THR A 291 3.17 17.06 23.25
C THR A 291 4.22 17.03 22.15
N ASP A 292 4.86 18.16 21.89
CA ASP A 292 5.95 18.26 20.92
C ASP A 292 7.26 17.63 21.44
N GLY A 293 8.31 17.64 20.60
CA GLY A 293 9.62 17.08 20.95
C GLY A 293 10.38 17.81 22.07
N ARG A 294 9.84 18.88 22.63
CA ARG A 294 10.39 19.63 23.79
C ARG A 294 9.45 19.60 25.00
N GLY A 295 8.26 19.03 24.86
CA GLY A 295 7.26 18.83 25.92
C GLY A 295 6.18 19.91 25.97
N ALA A 296 6.12 20.85 25.02
CA ALA A 296 5.02 21.80 24.93
C ALA A 296 3.77 21.14 24.36
N ALA A 297 2.59 21.54 24.84
CA ALA A 297 1.32 21.01 24.32
C ALA A 297 1.03 21.59 22.92
N PHE A 298 0.60 20.74 22.00
CA PHE A 298 0.12 21.14 20.67
C PHE A 298 -1.30 20.63 20.44
N ARG A 299 -2.03 21.30 19.53
CA ARG A 299 -3.27 20.79 18.95
C ARG A 299 -3.25 20.97 17.43
N ARG A 300 -3.82 20.02 16.70
CA ARG A 300 -4.13 20.14 15.27
C ARG A 300 -5.58 19.73 15.05
N SER A 301 -6.31 20.52 14.28
CA SER A 301 -7.69 20.25 13.91
C SER A 301 -7.86 20.23 12.39
N THR A 302 -8.90 19.55 11.91
CA THR A 302 -9.21 19.45 10.48
C THR A 302 -10.69 19.12 10.28
N LYS A 303 -11.20 19.42 9.07
CA LYS A 303 -12.59 19.13 8.68
C LYS A 303 -12.69 17.68 8.19
N LEU A 304 -13.78 17.03 8.60
CA LEU A 304 -14.13 15.66 8.29
C LEU A 304 -15.57 15.64 7.77
N THR A 305 -15.81 15.03 6.61
CA THR A 305 -17.16 14.85 6.07
C THR A 305 -17.56 13.38 6.16
N CYS A 306 -18.66 13.14 6.87
CA CYS A 306 -19.41 11.90 6.89
C CYS A 306 -20.32 11.87 5.66
N LEU A 307 -20.20 10.84 4.83
CA LEU A 307 -21.08 10.64 3.70
C LEU A 307 -22.43 10.04 4.15
N PRO A 308 -23.54 10.35 3.46
CA PRO A 308 -24.81 9.67 3.70
C PRO A 308 -24.64 8.15 3.50
N PRO A 309 -25.53 7.32 4.07
CA PRO A 309 -25.50 5.89 3.79
C PRO A 309 -25.78 5.67 2.30
N PHE A 310 -25.18 4.65 1.69
CA PHE A 310 -25.47 4.30 0.30
C PHE A 310 -26.96 3.96 0.13
N GLU A 311 -27.75 4.90 -0.41
CA GLU A 311 -29.13 4.65 -0.76
C GLU A 311 -29.20 3.72 -1.97
N LYS A 312 -29.98 2.63 -1.86
CA LYS A 312 -30.48 1.93 -3.05
C LYS A 312 -31.60 2.78 -3.65
N PRO A 313 -31.52 3.23 -4.92
CA PRO A 313 -32.53 4.12 -5.49
C PRO A 313 -33.91 3.46 -5.53
N THR A 314 -34.95 4.23 -5.18
CA THR A 314 -36.36 3.86 -5.37
C THR A 314 -37.03 4.95 -6.24
N PRO A 315 -37.75 4.62 -7.33
CA PRO A 315 -38.05 5.60 -8.39
C PRO A 315 -39.38 6.38 -8.22
N PRO A 316 -39.44 7.69 -8.57
CA PRO A 316 -40.66 8.50 -8.65
C PRO A 316 -41.19 8.71 -10.09
N SER A 317 -42.38 9.30 -10.25
CA SER A 317 -43.11 9.39 -11.53
C SER A 317 -43.73 10.78 -11.80
N THR A 318 -43.35 11.40 -12.93
CA THR A 318 -44.19 12.22 -13.86
C THR A 318 -44.85 13.53 -13.34
N ALA A 319 -44.97 14.64 -14.08
CA ALA A 319 -45.25 14.71 -15.52
C ALA A 319 -44.69 15.93 -16.31
N GLN A 320 -44.23 15.77 -17.58
CA GLN A 320 -44.09 16.72 -18.73
C GLN A 320 -42.97 17.81 -18.80
N PRO A 321 -41.68 17.45 -18.93
CA PRO A 321 -41.23 17.17 -20.31
C PRO A 321 -40.12 16.11 -20.37
N ASN A 322 -39.85 15.46 -21.48
CA ASN A 322 -40.58 15.33 -22.74
C ASN A 322 -41.21 13.93 -22.74
N VAL A 323 -40.38 12.89 -22.59
CA VAL A 323 -40.04 12.13 -21.35
C VAL A 323 -38.59 12.56 -21.00
N CYS A 324 -38.01 12.31 -19.83
CA CYS A 324 -36.55 12.45 -19.70
C CYS A 324 -35.90 11.06 -19.75
N TYR A 325 -34.74 10.98 -20.38
CA TYR A 325 -33.96 9.77 -20.59
C TYR A 325 -33.12 9.47 -19.34
N ASN A 326 -32.61 8.24 -19.24
CA ASN A 326 -31.46 7.91 -18.39
C ASN A 326 -31.66 8.30 -16.90
N ASN A 327 -32.85 8.03 -16.37
CA ASN A 327 -33.33 8.42 -15.04
C ASN A 327 -33.46 9.93 -14.75
N GLY A 328 -33.50 10.80 -15.76
CA GLY A 328 -34.12 12.13 -15.63
C GLY A 328 -35.63 12.05 -15.36
N THR A 329 -36.31 13.17 -15.07
CA THR A 329 -37.77 13.16 -14.83
C THR A 329 -38.57 14.35 -15.36
N LEU A 330 -39.63 13.93 -16.05
CA LEU A 330 -40.76 14.56 -16.73
C LEU A 330 -41.64 15.28 -15.67
N LEU A 331 -41.63 16.63 -15.55
CA LEU A 331 -42.30 17.47 -14.49
C LEU A 331 -42.85 18.85 -15.00
N ASN A 332 -44.09 19.30 -14.66
CA ASN A 332 -44.84 20.36 -15.41
C ASN A 332 -46.02 21.08 -14.72
N GLY A 333 -46.52 22.09 -15.44
CA GLY A 333 -47.69 22.92 -15.23
C GLY A 333 -49.03 22.42 -15.77
N THR A 334 -50.14 23.02 -15.34
CA THR A 334 -50.58 24.37 -15.77
C THR A 334 -50.07 25.60 -14.98
N THR A 335 -48.77 25.65 -14.68
CA THR A 335 -47.95 26.86 -14.93
C THR A 335 -46.66 26.60 -15.76
N SER A 336 -45.75 25.67 -15.43
CA SER A 336 -44.48 25.45 -16.20
C SER A 336 -43.70 24.14 -15.89
N SER A 337 -42.62 23.82 -16.65
CA SER A 337 -41.89 22.50 -16.67
C SER A 337 -40.35 22.51 -16.79
N SER A 338 -39.65 21.48 -16.22
CA SER A 338 -38.17 21.23 -16.35
C SER A 338 -37.71 19.82 -15.87
N CYS A 339 -36.58 19.26 -16.36
CA CYS A 339 -35.94 18.02 -15.82
C CYS A 339 -34.80 18.35 -14.83
N PHE A 340 -34.38 17.36 -14.03
CA PHE A 340 -33.13 17.38 -13.24
C PHE A 340 -32.34 16.08 -13.45
N CYS A 341 -31.00 16.14 -13.44
CA CYS A 341 -30.10 15.05 -13.83
C CYS A 341 -29.06 14.71 -12.74
N PRO A 342 -28.79 13.42 -12.47
CA PRO A 342 -27.89 12.97 -11.40
C PRO A 342 -26.41 12.95 -11.81
N GLU A 343 -25.51 12.84 -10.84
CA GLU A 343 -24.07 13.15 -10.94
C GLU A 343 -23.29 12.48 -12.09
N LEU A 344 -23.68 11.29 -12.54
CA LEU A 344 -23.03 10.57 -13.64
C LEU A 344 -23.68 10.82 -15.03
N PHE A 345 -24.81 11.51 -15.09
CA PHE A 345 -25.55 11.78 -16.33
C PHE A 345 -25.90 13.28 -16.50
N MET A 346 -25.82 13.80 -17.71
CA MET A 346 -26.04 15.22 -17.99
C MET A 346 -26.87 15.44 -19.26
N GLY A 347 -27.46 16.62 -19.40
CA GLY A 347 -28.33 16.96 -20.52
C GLY A 347 -29.59 17.71 -20.08
N ARG A 348 -30.46 18.05 -21.04
CA ARG A 348 -31.75 18.70 -20.75
C ARG A 348 -32.81 17.71 -20.28
N GLU A 349 -32.73 16.51 -20.82
CA GLU A 349 -33.53 15.32 -20.57
C GLU A 349 -32.61 14.19 -20.07
N CYS A 350 -31.45 14.55 -19.50
CA CYS A 350 -30.40 13.68 -18.96
C CYS A 350 -29.80 12.71 -19.98
N GLU A 351 -29.81 13.10 -21.25
CA GLU A 351 -29.55 12.26 -22.43
C GLU A 351 -28.10 11.77 -22.61
N GLN A 352 -27.13 12.14 -21.76
CA GLN A 352 -25.68 11.88 -21.93
C GLN A 352 -25.00 11.37 -20.66
N SER A 353 -23.89 10.63 -20.78
CA SER A 353 -23.03 10.23 -19.65
C SER A 353 -21.83 11.16 -19.41
N LEU A 354 -21.39 11.22 -18.15
CA LEU A 354 -20.18 11.91 -17.69
C LEU A 354 -19.05 10.88 -17.46
N CYS A 355 -17.90 11.02 -18.14
CA CYS A 355 -16.79 10.04 -18.06
C CYS A 355 -15.60 10.54 -17.23
N MET A 356 -14.98 9.64 -16.46
CA MET A 356 -13.93 9.86 -15.46
C MET A 356 -12.62 9.12 -15.83
N ASN A 357 -11.54 9.34 -15.07
CA ASN A 357 -10.20 8.72 -15.18
C ASN A 357 -9.61 8.48 -16.60
N GLY A 358 -9.97 9.31 -17.59
CA GLY A 358 -9.44 9.22 -18.96
C GLY A 358 -10.23 8.33 -19.92
N GLY A 359 -11.45 7.92 -19.56
CA GLY A 359 -12.37 7.25 -20.49
C GLY A 359 -13.05 8.21 -21.49
N SER A 360 -13.56 7.69 -22.59
CA SER A 360 -14.27 8.44 -23.64
C SER A 360 -15.74 8.04 -23.77
N ASN A 361 -16.62 9.02 -23.97
CA ASN A 361 -18.04 8.79 -24.27
C ASN A 361 -18.18 7.95 -25.55
N TYR A 362 -18.73 6.75 -25.45
CA TYR A 362 -18.77 5.82 -26.58
C TYR A 362 -19.87 6.24 -27.59
N ASN A 363 -19.46 6.82 -28.73
CA ASN A 363 -20.33 7.25 -29.85
C ASN A 363 -21.57 8.10 -29.49
N GLY A 364 -21.60 8.75 -28.33
CA GLY A 364 -22.73 9.57 -27.86
C GLY A 364 -23.83 8.81 -27.11
N GLN A 365 -23.46 7.71 -26.45
CA GLN A 365 -24.37 6.86 -25.66
C GLN A 365 -24.18 7.07 -24.14
N LEU A 366 -24.73 6.14 -23.34
CA LEU A 366 -24.76 6.18 -21.88
C LEU A 366 -23.59 5.50 -21.16
N GLU A 367 -22.57 5.03 -21.87
CA GLU A 367 -21.49 4.26 -21.28
C GLU A 367 -20.15 4.78 -21.78
N CYS A 368 -19.18 4.82 -20.86
CA CYS A 368 -17.86 5.34 -21.10
C CYS A 368 -16.87 4.20 -21.38
N GLU A 369 -16.05 4.36 -22.41
CA GLU A 369 -15.01 3.39 -22.75
C GLU A 369 -13.78 3.62 -21.85
N CYS A 370 -13.48 2.66 -20.98
CA CYS A 370 -12.51 2.80 -19.89
C CYS A 370 -11.10 2.27 -20.20
N GLN A 371 -10.12 2.82 -19.50
CA GLN A 371 -8.71 2.42 -19.58
C GLN A 371 -8.36 1.29 -18.61
N ILE A 372 -7.40 0.45 -18.97
CA ILE A 372 -6.90 -0.65 -18.11
C ILE A 372 -6.42 -0.10 -16.76
N GLY A 373 -6.83 -0.73 -15.65
CA GLY A 373 -6.59 -0.26 -14.29
C GLY A 373 -7.69 0.65 -13.73
N PHE A 374 -8.72 0.96 -14.53
CA PHE A 374 -9.91 1.69 -14.12
C PHE A 374 -11.19 1.01 -14.66
N TYR A 375 -12.32 1.19 -13.98
CA TYR A 375 -13.60 0.56 -14.37
C TYR A 375 -14.83 1.28 -13.81
N GLY A 376 -16.02 0.82 -14.21
CA GLY A 376 -17.32 1.45 -13.96
C GLY A 376 -17.89 2.07 -15.24
N ASP A 377 -19.21 2.20 -15.34
CA ASP A 377 -19.92 2.68 -16.54
C ASP A 377 -19.52 4.12 -16.92
N HIS A 378 -18.88 4.82 -15.98
CA HIS A 378 -18.37 6.18 -16.08
C HIS A 378 -16.85 6.25 -15.87
N CYS A 379 -16.15 5.11 -15.84
CA CYS A 379 -14.71 4.95 -15.64
C CYS A 379 -14.17 5.57 -14.34
N GLU A 380 -14.98 5.60 -13.29
CA GLU A 380 -14.73 6.33 -12.04
C GLU A 380 -13.91 5.58 -11.00
N ASN A 381 -13.79 4.25 -11.11
CA ASN A 381 -13.09 3.39 -10.14
C ASN A 381 -11.66 3.03 -10.58
N VAL A 382 -10.79 2.74 -9.62
CA VAL A 382 -9.41 2.22 -9.84
C VAL A 382 -9.36 0.74 -9.42
N GLN A 383 -8.60 -0.08 -10.15
CA GLN A 383 -8.38 -1.50 -9.82
C GLN A 383 -6.91 -1.76 -9.45
N CYS A 384 -6.68 -2.33 -8.26
CA CYS A 384 -5.39 -2.76 -7.73
C CYS A 384 -5.51 -4.20 -7.19
N ASP A 385 -4.47 -5.02 -7.35
CA ASP A 385 -4.43 -6.40 -6.81
C ASP A 385 -3.75 -6.48 -5.43
N GLU A 386 -4.08 -7.51 -4.64
CA GLU A 386 -3.59 -7.70 -3.27
C GLU A 386 -2.12 -8.15 -3.16
N ASP A 387 -1.51 -7.86 -2.00
CA ASP A 387 -0.17 -8.35 -1.61
C ASP A 387 -0.10 -9.88 -1.71
N SER A 388 0.68 -10.36 -2.68
CA SER A 388 0.98 -11.78 -2.81
C SER A 388 1.71 -12.29 -1.56
N ASN A 389 1.21 -13.39 -0.96
CA ASN A 389 1.83 -14.11 0.17
C ASN A 389 3.12 -14.86 -0.24
N ASN A 390 3.99 -14.17 -0.95
CA ASN A 390 5.20 -14.68 -1.54
C ASN A 390 6.34 -14.54 -0.53
N ASN A 391 6.68 -15.63 0.15
CA ASN A 391 7.99 -15.71 0.79
C ASN A 391 9.05 -15.67 -0.32
N PHE A 392 9.75 -14.54 -0.46
CA PHE A 392 10.81 -14.32 -1.46
C PHE A 392 12.13 -14.99 -1.05
N ASP A 393 12.00 -16.24 -0.58
CA ASP A 393 13.09 -17.12 -0.19
C ASP A 393 14.00 -17.39 -1.41
N SER A 394 15.31 -17.38 -1.20
CA SER A 394 16.29 -17.66 -2.26
C SER A 394 16.52 -19.14 -2.50
N ASP A 395 16.02 -19.98 -1.59
CA ASP A 395 16.57 -21.31 -1.38
C ASP A 395 15.88 -22.37 -2.24
N ILE A 396 14.67 -22.06 -2.73
CA ILE A 396 13.81 -22.98 -3.47
C ILE A 396 13.15 -22.25 -4.64
N LYS A 397 13.28 -22.79 -5.85
CA LYS A 397 12.80 -22.20 -7.10
C LYS A 397 12.01 -23.19 -7.96
N SER A 398 11.19 -22.64 -8.86
CA SER A 398 10.64 -23.32 -10.02
C SER A 398 11.60 -23.16 -11.20
N MET A 399 11.90 -24.24 -11.90
CA MET A 399 12.64 -24.20 -13.15
C MET A 399 11.67 -24.06 -14.31
N VAL A 400 11.59 -22.88 -14.93
CA VAL A 400 10.55 -22.54 -15.92
C VAL A 400 11.17 -22.29 -17.29
N LEU A 401 10.85 -23.14 -18.27
CA LEU A 401 11.26 -22.98 -19.66
C LEU A 401 10.04 -22.79 -20.56
N VAL A 402 9.99 -21.64 -21.22
CA VAL A 402 9.05 -21.33 -22.32
C VAL A 402 9.81 -21.51 -23.63
N LEU A 403 9.49 -22.55 -24.40
CA LEU A 403 10.29 -23.05 -25.51
C LEU A 403 9.49 -23.06 -26.81
N ARG A 404 10.05 -22.46 -27.86
CA ARG A 404 9.48 -22.62 -29.21
C ARG A 404 9.75 -24.03 -29.74
N ASN A 405 8.70 -24.78 -30.06
CA ASN A 405 8.74 -26.19 -30.47
C ASN A 405 8.71 -26.35 -32.01
N SER A 406 9.56 -25.59 -32.70
CA SER A 406 9.70 -25.60 -34.16
C SER A 406 10.86 -26.50 -34.61
N LYS A 407 10.83 -27.00 -35.85
CA LYS A 407 11.98 -27.70 -36.45
C LYS A 407 13.25 -26.85 -36.48
N SER A 408 13.15 -25.53 -36.60
CA SER A 408 14.30 -24.63 -36.64
C SER A 408 15.00 -24.48 -35.29
N MET A 409 14.30 -24.73 -34.17
CA MET A 409 14.87 -24.80 -32.82
C MET A 409 15.62 -26.10 -32.50
N ALA A 410 15.49 -27.14 -33.34
CA ALA A 410 16.07 -28.48 -33.12
C ALA A 410 17.56 -28.50 -32.71
N PRO A 411 18.47 -27.65 -33.27
CA PRO A 411 19.88 -27.65 -32.88
C PRO A 411 20.09 -27.31 -31.40
N PHE A 412 19.25 -26.42 -30.84
CA PHE A 412 19.45 -25.85 -29.50
C PHE A 412 18.87 -26.71 -28.38
N LEU A 413 17.91 -27.58 -28.66
CA LEU A 413 17.18 -28.34 -27.63
C LEU A 413 18.10 -29.19 -26.75
N LYS A 414 19.10 -29.82 -27.36
CA LYS A 414 20.10 -30.62 -26.64
C LYS A 414 21.03 -29.75 -25.80
N GLU A 415 21.43 -28.60 -26.31
CA GLU A 415 22.29 -27.67 -25.58
C GLU A 415 21.57 -27.06 -24.36
N ILE A 416 20.32 -26.65 -24.53
CA ILE A 416 19.46 -26.16 -23.46
C ILE A 416 19.26 -27.25 -22.41
N ALA A 417 18.86 -28.47 -22.82
CA ALA A 417 18.69 -29.59 -21.89
C ALA A 417 19.99 -29.92 -21.14
N GLN A 418 21.15 -29.91 -21.82
CA GLN A 418 22.44 -30.18 -21.19
C GLN A 418 22.85 -29.07 -20.21
N ALA A 419 22.61 -27.79 -20.54
CA ALA A 419 22.87 -26.66 -19.64
C ALA A 419 22.01 -26.73 -18.37
N ILE A 420 20.77 -27.20 -18.48
CA ILE A 420 19.86 -27.44 -17.35
C ILE A 420 20.42 -28.54 -16.44
N ILE A 421 20.82 -29.68 -17.01
CA ILE A 421 21.45 -30.79 -16.26
C ILE A 421 22.73 -30.30 -15.57
N SER A 422 23.62 -29.61 -16.28
CA SER A 422 24.88 -29.10 -15.74
C SER A 422 24.70 -28.12 -14.57
N ASN A 423 23.59 -27.38 -14.53
CA ASN A 423 23.27 -26.50 -13.40
C ASN A 423 22.58 -27.22 -12.24
N ASP A 424 21.74 -28.22 -12.51
CA ASP A 424 21.23 -29.13 -11.47
C ASP A 424 22.41 -29.85 -10.77
N ASP A 425 23.32 -30.44 -11.55
CA ASP A 425 24.54 -31.09 -11.08
C ASP A 425 25.48 -30.15 -10.31
N TYR A 426 25.58 -28.88 -10.72
CA TYR A 426 26.34 -27.86 -9.98
C TYR A 426 25.77 -27.62 -8.57
N TYR A 427 24.45 -27.75 -8.38
CA TYR A 427 23.81 -27.60 -7.07
C TYR A 427 23.67 -28.92 -6.30
N ASN A 428 23.79 -30.09 -6.94
CA ASN A 428 23.67 -31.42 -6.31
C ASN A 428 24.72 -31.73 -5.21
N GLY A 429 25.70 -30.83 -4.99
CA GLY A 429 26.63 -30.87 -3.84
C GLY A 429 26.20 -30.03 -2.62
N ILE A 430 25.11 -29.27 -2.70
CA ILE A 430 24.59 -28.41 -1.62
C ILE A 430 23.45 -29.16 -0.89
N PRO A 431 23.34 -29.10 0.45
CA PRO A 431 22.29 -29.81 1.20
C PRO A 431 20.84 -29.31 1.00
N ALA A 432 20.57 -28.51 -0.04
CA ALA A 432 19.26 -27.95 -0.38
C ALA A 432 18.84 -28.31 -1.81
N THR A 433 17.62 -28.84 -1.98
CA THR A 433 17.03 -29.08 -3.31
C THR A 433 16.55 -27.75 -3.91
N VAL A 434 17.40 -27.14 -4.74
CA VAL A 434 17.18 -25.82 -5.36
C VAL A 434 15.91 -25.79 -6.20
N TYR A 435 15.72 -26.76 -7.10
CA TYR A 435 14.56 -26.82 -7.98
C TYR A 435 13.57 -27.90 -7.53
N LYS A 436 12.39 -27.48 -7.04
CA LYS A 436 11.31 -28.42 -6.60
C LYS A 436 10.24 -28.68 -7.66
N ILE A 437 10.12 -27.79 -8.64
CA ILE A 437 9.08 -27.83 -9.67
C ILE A 437 9.74 -27.49 -11.01
N TYR A 438 9.47 -28.28 -12.04
CA TYR A 438 9.97 -28.04 -13.40
C TYR A 438 8.77 -27.85 -14.33
N GLU A 439 8.73 -26.72 -15.03
CA GLU A 439 7.62 -26.30 -15.89
C GLU A 439 8.12 -26.11 -17.32
N LEU A 440 7.53 -26.85 -18.25
CA LEU A 440 7.75 -26.69 -19.68
C LEU A 440 6.49 -26.11 -20.32
N VAL A 441 6.61 -24.94 -20.94
CA VAL A 441 5.60 -24.44 -21.88
C VAL A 441 6.20 -24.53 -23.28
N THR A 442 5.61 -25.35 -24.16
CA THR A 442 5.98 -25.38 -25.58
C THR A 442 4.98 -24.58 -26.40
N PHE A 443 5.47 -23.80 -27.37
CA PHE A 443 4.62 -23.06 -28.32
C PHE A 443 5.15 -23.21 -29.75
N ALA A 444 4.26 -23.37 -30.73
CA ALA A 444 4.62 -23.33 -32.15
C ALA A 444 3.37 -23.14 -33.01
N GLY A 445 3.34 -22.07 -33.81
CA GLY A 445 2.20 -21.75 -34.67
C GLY A 445 0.89 -21.64 -33.88
N ASP A 446 0.92 -20.79 -32.86
CA ASP A 446 -0.18 -20.50 -31.92
C ASP A 446 -0.69 -21.67 -31.07
N LYS A 447 -0.15 -22.89 -31.26
CA LYS A 447 -0.42 -24.02 -30.39
C LYS A 447 0.51 -24.01 -29.18
N ILE A 448 -0.06 -23.66 -28.03
CA ILE A 448 0.64 -23.66 -26.73
C ILE A 448 0.27 -24.91 -25.92
N VAL A 449 1.25 -25.60 -25.35
CA VAL A 449 1.09 -26.76 -24.47
C VAL A 449 1.92 -26.55 -23.20
N HIS A 450 1.34 -26.87 -22.05
CA HIS A 450 2.00 -26.76 -20.74
C HIS A 450 2.14 -28.15 -20.11
N SER A 451 3.31 -28.45 -19.55
CA SER A 451 3.65 -29.73 -18.91
C SER A 451 4.48 -29.49 -17.64
N ARG A 452 4.11 -30.18 -16.56
CA ARG A 452 4.76 -30.13 -15.25
C ARG A 452 5.55 -31.41 -14.98
N PHE A 453 6.72 -31.29 -14.39
CA PHE A 453 7.60 -32.39 -14.00
C PHE A 453 8.13 -32.21 -12.57
N THR A 454 8.54 -33.32 -11.95
CA THR A 454 9.01 -33.39 -10.55
C THR A 454 10.51 -33.61 -10.42
N ASN A 455 11.22 -33.81 -11.53
CA ASN A 455 12.66 -34.05 -11.57
C ASN A 455 13.27 -33.57 -12.89
N VAL A 456 14.53 -33.14 -12.84
CA VAL A 456 15.29 -32.60 -13.98
C VAL A 456 15.32 -33.57 -15.17
N LYS A 457 15.43 -34.88 -14.94
CA LYS A 457 15.58 -35.86 -16.02
C LYS A 457 14.33 -35.94 -16.89
N SER A 458 13.14 -36.13 -16.30
CA SER A 458 11.90 -36.20 -17.08
C SER A 458 11.55 -34.89 -17.80
N PHE A 459 11.93 -33.75 -17.21
CA PHE A 459 11.80 -32.43 -17.84
C PHE A 459 12.73 -32.28 -19.06
N THR A 460 14.00 -32.66 -18.92
CA THR A 460 15.00 -32.57 -20.01
C THR A 460 14.80 -33.63 -21.09
N ASP A 461 14.34 -34.84 -20.74
CA ASP A 461 13.85 -35.85 -21.67
C ASP A 461 12.72 -35.25 -22.54
N ALA A 462 11.73 -34.58 -21.93
CA ALA A 462 10.61 -33.97 -22.65
C ALA A 462 11.04 -32.83 -23.58
N ILE A 463 12.03 -32.01 -23.21
CA ILE A 463 12.61 -30.96 -24.07
C ILE A 463 13.16 -31.57 -25.37
N VAL A 464 13.82 -32.73 -25.31
CA VAL A 464 14.46 -33.34 -26.49
C VAL A 464 13.59 -34.37 -27.22
N SER A 465 12.54 -34.91 -26.58
CA SER A 465 11.67 -35.95 -27.16
C SER A 465 10.33 -35.45 -27.68
N THR A 466 9.95 -34.19 -27.41
CA THR A 466 8.69 -33.63 -27.91
C THR A 466 8.73 -33.52 -29.44
N PRO A 467 7.69 -34.01 -30.17
CA PRO A 467 7.65 -33.88 -31.62
C PRO A 467 7.64 -32.43 -32.07
N LEU A 468 8.62 -32.05 -32.89
CA LEU A 468 8.78 -30.68 -33.40
C LEU A 468 7.80 -30.38 -34.53
N VAL A 469 7.23 -29.18 -34.50
CA VAL A 469 6.28 -28.70 -35.49
C VAL A 469 7.03 -28.16 -36.72
N ASP A 470 6.55 -28.53 -37.90
CA ASP A 470 6.97 -27.91 -39.16
C ASP A 470 6.09 -26.69 -39.42
N LEU A 471 6.70 -25.49 -39.48
CA LEU A 471 5.98 -24.23 -39.60
C LEU A 471 6.15 -23.64 -41.01
N ASN A 472 5.03 -23.26 -41.62
CA ASN A 472 5.01 -22.64 -42.95
C ASN A 472 5.73 -21.28 -42.93
N SER A 473 6.22 -20.83 -44.08
CA SER A 473 7.14 -19.69 -44.21
C SER A 473 6.68 -18.36 -43.62
N SER A 474 5.37 -18.10 -43.50
CA SER A 474 4.83 -16.90 -42.84
C SER A 474 4.82 -17.01 -41.31
N VAL A 475 4.61 -18.21 -40.76
CA VAL A 475 4.59 -18.54 -39.32
C VAL A 475 6.00 -18.93 -38.84
N LEU A 476 6.99 -18.98 -39.73
CA LEU A 476 8.36 -19.32 -39.37
C LEU A 476 9.02 -18.23 -38.51
N CYS A 477 8.68 -16.96 -38.76
CA CYS A 477 9.42 -15.79 -38.23
C CYS A 477 8.69 -14.99 -37.15
N SER A 478 7.42 -15.27 -36.91
CA SER A 478 6.68 -14.77 -35.76
C SER A 478 5.91 -15.91 -35.09
N ASP A 479 5.66 -15.78 -33.79
CA ASP A 479 4.91 -16.74 -32.99
C ASP A 479 4.42 -16.08 -31.68
N SER A 480 3.41 -16.68 -31.05
CA SER A 480 2.75 -16.16 -29.85
C SER A 480 3.59 -16.34 -28.56
N ILE A 481 4.61 -15.49 -28.37
CA ILE A 481 5.56 -15.54 -27.26
C ILE A 481 4.94 -15.02 -25.95
N SER A 482 4.22 -13.90 -25.97
CA SER A 482 3.61 -13.30 -24.77
C SER A 482 2.56 -14.24 -24.16
N ASN A 483 1.71 -14.85 -25.00
CA ASN A 483 0.76 -15.87 -24.58
C ASN A 483 1.45 -17.10 -23.97
N ALA A 484 2.60 -17.51 -24.52
CA ALA A 484 3.37 -18.63 -23.98
C ALA A 484 3.98 -18.30 -22.61
N ILE A 485 4.37 -17.05 -22.36
CA ILE A 485 4.80 -16.57 -21.03
C ILE A 485 3.63 -16.62 -20.04
N ILE A 486 2.46 -16.08 -20.38
CA ILE A 486 1.26 -16.09 -19.52
C ILE A 486 0.91 -17.52 -19.09
N ARG A 487 1.02 -18.46 -20.03
CA ARG A 487 0.69 -19.87 -19.76
C ARG A 487 1.56 -20.47 -18.65
N ALA A 488 2.76 -19.95 -18.40
CA ALA A 488 3.62 -20.41 -17.31
C ALA A 488 3.09 -20.00 -15.92
N TYR A 489 2.42 -18.84 -15.77
CA TYR A 489 1.92 -18.39 -14.46
C TYR A 489 0.83 -19.30 -13.89
N GLY A 490 0.01 -19.91 -14.76
CA GLY A 490 -1.04 -20.87 -14.39
C GLY A 490 -0.54 -22.12 -13.66
N ALA A 491 0.77 -22.35 -13.60
CA ALA A 491 1.38 -23.42 -12.81
C ALA A 491 1.39 -23.13 -11.30
N GLY A 492 1.32 -21.86 -10.86
CA GLY A 492 1.63 -21.51 -9.46
C GLY A 492 3.12 -21.60 -9.20
N LEU A 493 3.88 -20.78 -9.93
CA LEU A 493 5.34 -20.67 -9.81
C LEU A 493 5.76 -20.18 -8.41
N LEU A 494 6.89 -20.68 -7.91
CA LEU A 494 7.48 -20.19 -6.68
C LEU A 494 8.03 -18.76 -6.87
N PRO A 495 7.97 -17.88 -5.86
CA PRO A 495 8.54 -16.53 -5.94
C PRO A 495 10.04 -16.54 -6.23
N LYS A 496 10.60 -15.44 -6.75
CA LYS A 496 12.03 -15.35 -7.12
C LYS A 496 12.51 -16.40 -8.14
N SER A 497 11.60 -17.10 -8.82
CA SER A 497 11.90 -18.07 -9.89
C SER A 497 12.02 -17.36 -11.24
N PRO A 498 13.17 -17.44 -11.92
CA PRO A 498 13.31 -16.85 -13.25
C PRO A 498 12.49 -17.62 -14.29
N ILE A 499 12.01 -16.91 -15.31
CA ILE A 499 11.37 -17.51 -16.48
C ILE A 499 12.36 -17.41 -17.65
N TYR A 500 12.74 -18.56 -18.21
CA TYR A 500 13.64 -18.62 -19.36
C TYR A 500 12.81 -18.83 -20.63
N VAL A 501 12.91 -17.92 -21.58
CA VAL A 501 12.19 -17.98 -22.86
C VAL A 501 13.19 -18.29 -23.97
N ALA A 502 13.07 -19.41 -24.66
CA ALA A 502 13.96 -19.80 -25.77
C ALA A 502 13.17 -19.85 -27.08
N THR A 503 13.54 -18.98 -28.03
CA THR A 503 12.81 -18.78 -29.30
C THR A 503 13.73 -18.33 -30.42
N ASP A 504 13.40 -18.70 -31.66
CA ASP A 504 14.04 -18.21 -32.88
C ASP A 504 13.09 -17.36 -33.76
N ALA A 505 11.93 -16.99 -33.22
CA ALA A 505 10.97 -16.07 -33.85
C ALA A 505 10.82 -14.76 -33.06
N LEU A 506 10.26 -13.76 -33.73
CA LEU A 506 9.78 -12.53 -33.13
C LEU A 506 8.40 -12.77 -32.49
N SER A 507 8.01 -11.94 -31.52
CA SER A 507 6.64 -11.91 -31.00
C SER A 507 5.74 -11.17 -32.00
N ASP A 508 4.59 -11.75 -32.34
CA ASP A 508 3.48 -11.05 -33.01
C ASP A 508 2.34 -10.68 -32.04
N ASP A 509 2.51 -10.99 -30.75
CA ASP A 509 1.54 -10.76 -29.67
C ASP A 509 2.03 -9.78 -28.59
N ASP A 510 1.48 -8.57 -28.53
CA ASP A 510 1.92 -7.50 -27.61
C ASP A 510 0.89 -7.03 -26.56
N ASN A 511 -0.35 -7.50 -26.66
CA ASN A 511 -1.46 -7.07 -25.79
C ASN A 511 -1.23 -7.34 -24.28
N ASP A 512 -0.50 -8.39 -23.94
CA ASP A 512 -0.37 -8.89 -22.56
C ASP A 512 0.78 -8.31 -21.75
N PHE A 513 1.46 -7.30 -22.28
CA PHE A 513 2.59 -6.63 -21.62
C PHE A 513 2.31 -6.28 -20.14
N TYR A 514 1.14 -5.69 -19.86
CA TYR A 514 0.79 -5.28 -18.49
C TYR A 514 0.55 -6.48 -17.57
N ASN A 515 -0.18 -7.50 -18.02
CA ASN A 515 -0.43 -8.72 -17.26
C ASN A 515 0.88 -9.44 -16.89
N ILE A 516 1.78 -9.57 -17.88
CA ILE A 516 3.10 -10.19 -17.72
C ILE A 516 3.96 -9.40 -16.74
N VAL A 517 4.02 -8.07 -16.88
CA VAL A 517 4.82 -7.23 -15.97
C VAL A 517 4.24 -7.23 -14.55
N THR A 518 2.93 -7.09 -14.37
CA THR A 518 2.30 -7.13 -13.04
C THR A 518 2.58 -8.46 -12.34
N GLU A 519 2.28 -9.60 -12.97
CA GLU A 519 2.51 -10.92 -12.38
C GLU A 519 3.99 -11.18 -12.06
N SER A 520 4.90 -10.86 -12.99
CA SER A 520 6.33 -11.02 -12.76
C SER A 520 6.88 -10.04 -11.71
N SER A 521 6.41 -8.81 -11.62
CA SER A 521 6.84 -7.85 -10.59
C SER A 521 6.35 -8.26 -9.20
N THR A 522 5.06 -8.61 -9.07
CA THR A 522 4.45 -9.06 -7.81
C THR A 522 5.12 -10.32 -7.26
N ARG A 523 5.53 -11.25 -8.14
CA ARG A 523 6.19 -12.51 -7.74
C ARG A 523 7.72 -12.50 -7.85
N ARG A 524 8.32 -11.38 -8.25
CA ARG A 524 9.76 -11.21 -8.56
C ARG A 524 10.31 -12.29 -9.51
N LEU A 525 9.64 -12.51 -10.65
CA LEU A 525 10.00 -13.51 -11.65
C LEU A 525 10.72 -12.84 -12.85
N PRO A 526 12.06 -12.70 -12.82
CA PRO A 526 12.79 -12.07 -13.91
C PRO A 526 12.70 -12.91 -15.19
N ILE A 527 12.24 -12.28 -16.27
CA ILE A 527 12.07 -12.95 -17.57
C ILE A 527 13.34 -12.75 -18.40
N ASN A 528 14.09 -13.83 -18.60
CA ASN A 528 15.31 -13.88 -19.40
C ASN A 528 15.01 -14.55 -20.75
N VAL A 529 15.28 -13.83 -21.84
CA VAL A 529 14.89 -14.28 -23.19
C VAL A 529 16.10 -14.55 -24.06
N PHE A 530 16.15 -15.73 -24.65
CA PHE A 530 17.17 -16.18 -25.59
C PHE A 530 16.56 -16.13 -27.00
N ALA A 531 16.84 -15.05 -27.71
CA ALA A 531 16.51 -14.86 -29.12
C ALA A 531 17.59 -15.55 -29.96
N LEU A 532 17.38 -16.84 -30.24
CA LEU A 532 18.31 -17.72 -30.92
C LEU A 532 18.28 -17.51 -32.45
N PRO A 533 19.40 -17.77 -33.15
CA PRO A 533 19.44 -17.69 -34.61
C PRO A 533 18.81 -18.95 -35.23
N GLY A 534 17.62 -18.83 -35.81
CA GLY A 534 16.93 -19.95 -36.46
C GLY A 534 16.03 -19.52 -37.63
N GLY A 535 15.76 -20.47 -38.53
CA GLY A 535 15.00 -20.23 -39.75
C GLY A 535 15.70 -19.28 -40.75
N SER A 536 14.90 -18.72 -41.66
CA SER A 536 15.33 -17.70 -42.63
C SER A 536 14.94 -16.27 -42.17
N CYS A 537 14.85 -16.08 -40.86
CA CYS A 537 14.17 -14.95 -40.24
C CYS A 537 15.14 -13.81 -39.89
N SER A 538 14.76 -12.58 -40.25
CA SER A 538 15.56 -11.39 -39.94
C SER A 538 15.24 -10.93 -38.52
N ASN A 539 16.08 -11.32 -37.56
CA ASN A 539 16.04 -10.86 -36.17
C ASN A 539 16.46 -9.38 -36.08
N ASP A 540 15.60 -8.46 -36.54
CA ASP A 540 15.78 -7.03 -36.32
C ASP A 540 15.40 -6.67 -34.87
N PRO A 541 16.38 -6.24 -34.02
CA PRO A 541 16.09 -5.83 -32.65
C PRO A 541 15.24 -4.55 -32.56
N MET A 542 15.08 -3.81 -33.67
CA MET A 542 14.20 -2.65 -33.76
C MET A 542 12.76 -3.01 -34.20
N SER A 543 12.49 -4.26 -34.57
CA SER A 543 11.15 -4.72 -34.96
C SER A 543 10.15 -4.60 -33.79
N PRO A 544 8.84 -4.44 -34.05
CA PRO A 544 7.83 -4.35 -33.00
C PRO A 544 7.89 -5.54 -32.01
N GLY A 545 7.98 -6.76 -32.53
CA GLY A 545 8.08 -7.99 -31.73
C GLY A 545 9.34 -8.07 -30.86
N ALA A 546 10.51 -7.75 -31.41
CA ALA A 546 11.74 -7.72 -30.61
C ALA A 546 11.68 -6.65 -29.51
N ARG A 547 11.12 -5.48 -29.80
CA ARG A 547 10.93 -4.41 -28.81
C ARG A 547 9.91 -4.78 -27.73
N ASN A 548 8.85 -5.53 -28.05
CA ASN A 548 7.90 -6.01 -27.05
C ASN A 548 8.59 -6.94 -26.04
N VAL A 549 9.32 -7.94 -26.55
CA VAL A 549 10.08 -8.91 -25.75
C VAL A 549 11.17 -8.23 -24.89
N ASP A 550 11.89 -7.26 -25.46
CA ASP A 550 12.87 -6.42 -24.74
C ASP A 550 12.20 -5.58 -23.65
N LYS A 551 11.04 -4.98 -23.92
CA LYS A 551 10.24 -4.24 -22.93
C LYS A 551 9.83 -5.15 -21.77
N ILE A 552 9.34 -6.37 -22.05
CA ILE A 552 8.97 -7.38 -21.05
C ILE A 552 10.17 -7.74 -20.16
N ALA A 553 11.30 -8.13 -20.76
CA ALA A 553 12.51 -8.51 -20.01
C ALA A 553 13.00 -7.36 -19.12
N ARG A 554 13.01 -6.12 -19.63
CA ARG A 554 13.44 -4.94 -18.85
C ARG A 554 12.59 -4.71 -17.60
N HIS A 555 11.26 -4.67 -17.75
CA HIS A 555 10.35 -4.32 -16.65
C HIS A 555 10.22 -5.43 -15.60
N THR A 556 10.50 -6.69 -15.96
CA THR A 556 10.47 -7.83 -15.03
C THR A 556 11.80 -8.10 -14.32
N GLY A 557 12.90 -7.46 -14.75
CA GLY A 557 14.23 -7.59 -14.15
C GLY A 557 15.24 -8.40 -14.97
N GLY A 558 14.82 -9.09 -16.03
CA GLY A 558 15.71 -9.86 -16.88
C GLY A 558 16.35 -9.07 -18.05
N LEU A 559 16.86 -9.84 -19.02
CA LEU A 559 17.56 -9.39 -20.22
C LEU A 559 17.16 -10.21 -21.46
N VAL A 560 17.36 -9.63 -22.65
CA VAL A 560 17.30 -10.36 -23.93
C VAL A 560 18.71 -10.63 -24.44
N TYR A 561 19.04 -11.92 -24.60
CA TYR A 561 20.30 -12.44 -25.11
C TYR A 561 20.11 -12.91 -26.56
N SER A 562 21.06 -12.58 -27.43
CA SER A 562 21.11 -13.10 -28.81
C SER A 562 22.45 -13.83 -29.04
N PRO A 563 22.63 -15.03 -28.45
CA PRO A 563 23.88 -15.77 -28.58
C PRO A 563 24.07 -16.28 -30.02
N THR A 564 25.32 -16.48 -30.43
CA THR A 564 25.62 -17.28 -31.63
C THR A 564 25.28 -18.75 -31.36
N SER A 565 25.06 -19.56 -32.41
CA SER A 565 24.67 -20.96 -32.25
C SER A 565 25.64 -21.74 -31.36
N GLU A 566 26.95 -21.56 -31.54
CA GLU A 566 28.02 -22.20 -30.74
C GLU A 566 28.08 -21.78 -29.27
N LYS A 567 27.36 -20.70 -28.90
CA LYS A 567 27.35 -20.12 -27.54
C LYS A 567 25.98 -20.18 -26.89
N ALA A 568 24.96 -20.72 -27.55
CA ALA A 568 23.60 -20.78 -27.04
C ALA A 568 23.54 -21.55 -25.70
N GLY A 569 24.02 -22.80 -25.66
CA GLY A 569 24.10 -23.57 -24.43
C GLY A 569 24.90 -22.90 -23.31
N PHE A 570 26.07 -22.34 -23.61
CA PHE A 570 26.93 -21.67 -22.61
C PHE A 570 26.27 -20.42 -22.02
N VAL A 571 25.68 -19.57 -22.84
CA VAL A 571 24.99 -18.35 -22.36
C VAL A 571 23.74 -18.74 -21.56
N PHE A 572 23.01 -19.78 -21.99
CA PHE A 572 21.89 -20.32 -21.22
C PHE A 572 22.32 -20.86 -19.84
N GLU A 573 23.42 -21.64 -19.78
CA GLU A 573 24.01 -22.14 -18.53
C GLU A 573 24.41 -20.99 -17.58
N MET A 574 25.09 -19.96 -18.08
CA MET A 574 25.55 -18.86 -17.22
C MET A 574 24.41 -18.01 -16.68
N VAL A 575 23.38 -17.72 -17.49
CA VAL A 575 22.20 -16.95 -17.06
C VAL A 575 21.34 -17.75 -16.05
N THR A 576 21.15 -19.05 -16.30
CA THR A 576 20.40 -19.92 -15.36
C THR A 576 21.17 -20.15 -14.05
N ARG A 577 22.50 -20.12 -14.06
CA ARG A 577 23.35 -20.13 -12.85
C ARG A 577 23.30 -18.81 -12.09
N ALA A 578 23.41 -17.70 -12.80
CA ALA A 578 23.42 -16.35 -12.24
C ALA A 578 22.11 -15.97 -11.53
N THR A 579 21.01 -16.65 -11.87
CA THR A 579 19.68 -16.41 -11.29
C THR A 579 19.16 -17.58 -10.43
N GLY A 580 20.05 -18.53 -10.10
CA GLY A 580 19.77 -19.76 -9.34
C GLY A 580 19.81 -19.60 -7.81
N TYR A 581 20.37 -20.60 -7.12
CA TYR A 581 20.41 -20.70 -5.65
C TYR A 581 21.25 -19.60 -5.00
N HIS A 582 20.73 -18.97 -3.94
CA HIS A 582 21.33 -17.81 -3.25
C HIS A 582 21.93 -16.75 -4.20
N ALA A 583 21.25 -16.50 -5.33
CA ALA A 583 21.60 -15.41 -6.22
C ALA A 583 20.66 -14.21 -6.02
N ASP A 584 21.23 -13.00 -5.93
CA ASP A 584 20.47 -11.74 -5.86
C ASP A 584 21.19 -10.58 -6.60
N ASP A 585 20.42 -9.62 -7.09
CA ASP A 585 20.90 -8.55 -7.95
C ASP A 585 21.60 -7.44 -7.11
N LEU A 586 22.92 -7.35 -7.19
CA LEU A 586 23.73 -6.28 -6.57
C LEU A 586 23.49 -4.91 -7.21
N LEU A 587 23.29 -4.88 -8.52
CA LEU A 587 23.12 -3.67 -9.31
C LEU A 587 22.41 -3.99 -10.62
N MET A 588 21.53 -3.10 -11.05
CA MET A 588 20.91 -3.12 -12.38
C MET A 588 21.14 -1.77 -13.06
N GLY A 589 21.52 -1.75 -14.33
CA GLY A 589 21.68 -0.50 -15.07
C GLY A 589 21.34 -0.62 -16.54
N ASP A 590 20.34 0.13 -17.01
CA ASP A 590 20.03 0.28 -18.44
C ASP A 590 20.76 1.51 -19.02
N VAL A 591 21.89 1.26 -19.68
CA VAL A 591 22.77 2.30 -20.22
C VAL A 591 22.72 2.34 -21.74
N LYS A 592 21.94 3.28 -22.29
CA LYS A 592 21.81 3.50 -23.76
C LYS A 592 23.16 3.68 -24.48
N ARG A 593 24.24 4.05 -23.77
CA ARG A 593 25.63 4.08 -24.22
C ARG A 593 26.54 3.67 -23.06
N CYS A 594 27.48 2.73 -23.26
CA CYS A 594 28.46 2.39 -22.21
C CYS A 594 29.32 3.59 -21.81
N LYS A 595 29.70 4.45 -22.78
CA LYS A 595 30.35 5.74 -22.49
C LYS A 595 29.30 6.80 -22.14
N VAL A 596 29.09 6.98 -20.84
CA VAL A 596 28.34 8.12 -20.27
C VAL A 596 29.33 9.27 -20.04
N ALA A 597 29.02 10.46 -20.55
CA ALA A 597 29.99 11.57 -20.69
C ALA A 597 30.60 12.15 -19.39
N ASN A 598 30.24 11.63 -18.22
CA ASN A 598 30.80 11.99 -16.89
C ASN A 598 30.85 10.80 -15.90
N ARG A 599 30.70 9.55 -16.36
CA ARG A 599 30.82 8.35 -15.50
C ARG A 599 31.54 7.24 -16.26
N ASN A 600 32.80 6.99 -15.88
CA ASN A 600 33.58 5.89 -16.44
C ASN A 600 33.28 4.56 -15.72
N TYR A 601 32.94 4.59 -14.43
CA TYR A 601 32.82 3.37 -13.60
C TYR A 601 31.41 3.23 -13.03
N ASN A 602 30.93 1.98 -12.97
CA ASN A 602 29.87 1.58 -12.07
C ASN A 602 30.51 1.03 -10.79
N THR A 603 29.99 1.44 -9.64
CA THR A 603 30.49 1.01 -8.33
C THR A 603 29.43 0.15 -7.67
N PHE A 604 29.84 -1.01 -7.13
CA PHE A 604 29.02 -1.85 -6.28
C PHE A 604 29.82 -2.32 -5.08
N ILE A 605 29.12 -2.69 -4.01
CA ILE A 605 29.71 -3.18 -2.77
C ILE A 605 29.55 -4.70 -2.76
N VAL A 606 30.63 -5.40 -2.38
CA VAL A 606 30.62 -6.85 -2.17
C VAL A 606 31.01 -7.08 -0.73
N ASP A 607 30.13 -7.72 0.05
CA ASP A 607 30.42 -8.11 1.42
C ASP A 607 31.13 -9.48 1.47
N PRO A 608 31.77 -9.86 2.60
CA PRO A 608 32.56 -11.10 2.69
C PRO A 608 31.78 -12.42 2.56
N SER A 609 30.43 -12.39 2.63
CA SER A 609 29.62 -13.58 2.42
C SER A 609 29.50 -13.96 0.94
N VAL A 610 29.53 -13.01 0.01
CA VAL A 610 29.48 -13.26 -1.44
C VAL A 610 30.69 -14.08 -1.89
N LYS A 611 30.45 -15.20 -2.58
CA LYS A 611 31.49 -16.10 -3.09
C LYS A 611 31.81 -15.87 -4.56
N LYS A 612 30.82 -15.45 -5.35
CA LYS A 612 30.97 -15.16 -6.79
C LYS A 612 30.14 -13.95 -7.16
N VAL A 613 30.65 -13.17 -8.11
CA VAL A 613 29.88 -12.12 -8.80
C VAL A 613 29.82 -12.50 -10.27
N LEU A 614 28.61 -12.63 -10.81
CA LEU A 614 28.37 -12.82 -12.24
C LEU A 614 27.95 -11.46 -12.83
N VAL A 615 28.42 -11.15 -14.03
CA VAL A 615 28.07 -9.91 -14.73
C VAL A 615 27.42 -10.28 -16.05
N LEU A 616 26.11 -10.12 -16.14
CA LEU A 616 25.33 -10.38 -17.33
C LEU A 616 25.16 -9.06 -18.08
N ALA A 617 25.68 -8.96 -19.30
CA ALA A 617 25.60 -7.74 -20.10
C ALA A 617 25.35 -8.07 -21.58
N THR A 618 24.51 -7.28 -22.22
CA THR A 618 24.14 -7.46 -23.64
C THR A 618 24.51 -6.22 -24.45
N GLY A 619 24.98 -6.39 -25.70
CA GLY A 619 25.49 -5.28 -26.51
C GLY A 619 26.47 -5.74 -27.60
N LYS A 620 26.94 -4.80 -28.41
CA LYS A 620 27.93 -5.07 -29.48
C LYS A 620 29.34 -4.76 -28.98
N ASN A 621 30.30 -5.66 -29.17
CA ASN A 621 31.71 -5.49 -28.79
C ASN A 621 31.91 -5.00 -27.34
N LEU A 622 31.20 -5.63 -26.38
CA LEU A 622 31.37 -5.34 -24.96
C LEU A 622 32.71 -5.87 -24.44
N THR A 623 33.45 -5.01 -23.74
CA THR A 623 34.60 -5.42 -22.93
C THR A 623 34.34 -5.03 -21.48
N ILE A 624 34.45 -6.02 -20.58
CA ILE A 624 34.27 -5.82 -19.13
C ILE A 624 35.65 -5.82 -18.49
N SER A 625 35.95 -4.80 -17.68
CA SER A 625 37.19 -4.71 -16.91
C SER A 625 36.89 -4.34 -15.45
N PHE A 626 37.59 -4.99 -14.52
CA PHE A 626 37.28 -4.95 -13.09
C PHE A 626 38.49 -4.48 -12.29
N ASN A 627 38.30 -3.38 -11.55
CA ASN A 627 39.33 -2.75 -10.72
C ASN A 627 38.96 -2.95 -9.24
N GLY A 628 39.71 -3.81 -8.56
CA GLY A 628 39.65 -3.95 -7.10
C GLY A 628 40.54 -2.93 -6.38
N PRO A 629 40.33 -2.71 -5.07
CA PRO A 629 41.13 -1.78 -4.28
C PRO A 629 42.53 -2.31 -3.96
N ASP A 630 42.75 -3.63 -4.03
CA ASP A 630 44.07 -4.27 -3.95
C ASP A 630 44.09 -5.57 -4.77
N THR A 631 45.30 -6.01 -5.14
CA THR A 631 45.53 -7.21 -5.96
C THR A 631 45.40 -8.50 -5.14
N ASN A 632 44.71 -9.48 -5.75
CA ASN A 632 44.67 -10.91 -5.39
C ASN A 632 43.71 -11.42 -4.30
N ASP A 633 42.94 -10.58 -3.59
CA ASP A 633 41.95 -11.09 -2.63
C ASP A 633 40.50 -10.61 -2.86
N PHE A 634 39.56 -11.57 -2.72
CA PHE A 634 38.11 -11.37 -2.79
C PHE A 634 37.48 -10.93 -1.45
N ASN A 635 38.30 -10.68 -0.42
CA ASN A 635 37.83 -10.30 0.91
C ASN A 635 37.55 -8.79 1.01
N GLY A 636 36.27 -8.42 1.03
CA GLY A 636 35.72 -7.17 1.58
C GLY A 636 36.27 -5.84 1.05
N GLY A 637 35.53 -5.15 0.20
CA GLY A 637 35.85 -3.76 -0.17
C GLY A 637 35.02 -3.19 -1.32
N TRP A 638 35.14 -1.87 -1.53
CA TRP A 638 34.56 -1.17 -2.66
C TRP A 638 35.20 -1.65 -3.97
N LYS A 639 34.42 -2.13 -4.95
CA LYS A 639 34.94 -2.58 -6.25
C LYS A 639 34.43 -1.64 -7.36
N LEU A 640 35.30 -1.31 -8.31
CA LEU A 640 35.02 -0.43 -9.44
C LEU A 640 35.01 -1.24 -10.73
N LEU A 641 33.92 -1.21 -11.50
CA LEU A 641 33.85 -1.89 -12.79
C LEU A 641 33.77 -0.87 -13.94
N HIS A 642 34.65 -1.05 -14.93
CA HIS A 642 34.76 -0.22 -16.12
C HIS A 642 34.31 -1.01 -17.35
N LEU A 643 33.36 -0.44 -18.08
CA LEU A 643 32.79 -1.01 -19.29
C LEU A 643 33.19 -0.13 -20.47
N GLU A 644 34.10 -0.63 -21.28
CA GLU A 644 34.43 0.01 -22.56
C GLU A 644 33.68 -0.67 -23.70
N ASN A 645 33.11 0.16 -24.58
CA ASN A 645 32.64 -0.25 -25.89
C ASN A 645 33.23 0.70 -26.93
N HIS A 646 33.74 0.14 -28.02
CA HIS A 646 34.25 0.88 -29.18
C HIS A 646 33.14 1.21 -30.22
N SER A 647 31.87 0.91 -29.91
CA SER A 647 30.70 1.19 -30.74
C SER A 647 29.54 1.78 -29.93
N SER A 648 28.58 2.39 -30.61
CA SER A 648 27.63 3.36 -30.03
C SER A 648 26.44 2.79 -29.25
N ASN A 649 26.25 1.47 -29.18
CA ASN A 649 25.07 0.83 -28.56
C ASN A 649 25.46 -0.22 -27.51
N CYS A 650 24.98 -0.04 -26.28
CA CYS A 650 25.03 -1.03 -25.20
C CYS A 650 23.62 -1.32 -24.68
N GLY A 651 23.42 -2.53 -24.18
CA GLY A 651 22.25 -2.94 -23.41
C GLY A 651 22.49 -2.87 -21.91
N ARG A 652 21.53 -3.40 -21.15
CA ARG A 652 21.52 -3.40 -19.68
C ARG A 652 22.56 -4.37 -19.11
N ILE A 653 23.11 -4.02 -17.94
CA ILE A 653 23.96 -4.90 -17.12
C ILE A 653 23.21 -5.29 -15.85
N LEU A 654 23.23 -6.59 -15.53
CA LEU A 654 22.90 -7.16 -14.23
C LEU A 654 24.20 -7.63 -13.55
N TYR A 655 24.28 -7.44 -12.24
CA TYR A 655 25.41 -7.87 -11.42
C TYR A 655 24.84 -8.76 -10.32
N ASP A 656 25.13 -10.05 -10.37
CA ASP A 656 24.45 -11.02 -9.52
C ASP A 656 25.46 -11.58 -8.51
N ALA A 657 25.18 -11.43 -7.23
CA ALA A 657 25.96 -12.05 -6.16
C ALA A 657 25.44 -13.45 -5.89
N ALA A 658 26.32 -14.45 -5.91
CA ALA A 658 26.05 -15.77 -5.37
C ALA A 658 26.81 -15.95 -4.04
N PHE A 659 26.07 -16.30 -2.98
CA PHE A 659 26.59 -16.56 -1.63
C PHE A 659 27.14 -17.98 -1.44
#